data_AF-A0AAW9QS53-F1
#
_entry.id   AF-A0AAW9QS53-F1
#
_cell.length_a   1.000
_cell.length_b   1.000
_cell.length_c   1.000
_cell.angle_alpha   90.00
_cell.angle_beta   90.00
_cell.angle_gamma   90.00
#
_symmetry.space_group_name_H-M   'P 1'
#
loop_
_entity.id
_entity.type
_entity.pdbx_description
1 polymer ?
#
loop_
_entity_poly.entity_id
_entity_poly.type
_entity_poly.pdbx_seq_one_letter_code
_entity_poly.pdbx_strand_id
1 'polypeptide(L)'
;MLDLETYREPQMIAIDNEMRTALDRSLDCQDYEETIALCQRAIESEPENGAYYGYLGLGYLLLGDEETATEIWMSWVLEAGSSEDLEEILTREIRRTIENGNLPIAKTLYFQLQTLQEDSPEIEKLAGESIANERQRAKEEIERENYAEATRIYENLLAWNDLSAEIWHDIGLLYERQGRYIDAFSCVVKALKIEGDRAEYHYSIGGILEKQYQFQPAIFAYQKAIELEKNFLNAYNRLGNLFYQIGQLEEAENSYRSALQIDDKFFPAYLNLANIYFVRQQWGEAEKMYERALPLGGDRPEFLENKAWFDRLSSDRQASALYSGNYFHTRKSYRSAIEYYRQVAHEKIDDINFYLCFANSYKLIGDETRALEIYDLGIKNHPRNVQIHLCKIWLLQNLRPIAEAISATKFALQLIPDSLAFRLELMRLMPIVYEKTEDIEYYRSKYERELQKAIDTLCLETREQREEALQGVSWRTNFYLQYQARNDLELQNKYGNLVYQITTATLPDRARKLAMPEPDNGKIRVGYISAHLRRHTVAKLFRGWLAYRDRQQFEVYSYSIDINGTIDDSTREYWHLSDRFYSFDQSQTIDTISRQIISDRLHILVYLDIGMDARTTPLAGLRLAPVQCVTWGHPITSGLPTIDYFLSSELMEPEDGDSHYREKLIRLPNLSIAYPKPNLPETQKTRSEMGLKEGSIVYLNCQTLFKYLPQNDDIFPRIARKVPRSQFVFIAHQSDFVTRCFEERLIKAFDSFGLNWHEYGTIVPKLDQSNYFFLNLLSDIYLDNLSWSGGNTTLEAIACHLPVVTCPGEFMRGRHSAAILRMLGIPETIARDKEQYIEIAVRLGLDPEWRQEIKNKTRQNEDRVFDDRTGITELENFYRSVVATYPDPLL
;
A
#
# COMPACT_ATOMS: atom_id res chain seq x y z
N MET A 1 -39.98 44.51 -6.51
CA MET A 1 -41.14 45.01 -5.72
C MET A 1 -42.05 45.76 -6.67
N LEU A 2 -42.97 45.02 -7.30
CA LEU A 2 -44.15 45.55 -7.99
C LEU A 2 -45.30 45.54 -6.98
N ASP A 3 -46.15 46.56 -7.05
CA ASP A 3 -47.22 46.88 -6.09
C ASP A 3 -48.29 45.76 -6.04
N LEU A 4 -48.55 45.21 -4.84
CA LEU A 4 -49.33 43.99 -4.60
C LEU A 4 -50.86 44.21 -4.46
N GLU A 5 -51.43 45.32 -4.95
CA GLU A 5 -52.87 45.62 -4.75
C GLU A 5 -53.81 45.29 -5.93
N THR A 6 -53.33 44.63 -6.99
CA THR A 6 -54.18 43.99 -8.01
C THR A 6 -53.60 42.65 -8.47
N TYR A 7 -53.60 41.64 -7.59
CA TYR A 7 -53.32 40.27 -8.02
C TYR A 7 -54.56 39.70 -8.73
N ARG A 8 -54.54 39.72 -10.07
CA ARG A 8 -55.37 38.82 -10.88
C ARG A 8 -54.59 37.51 -11.00
N GLU A 9 -55.26 36.36 -10.83
CA GLU A 9 -54.64 35.06 -11.12
C GLU A 9 -54.07 35.10 -12.54
N PRO A 10 -52.79 34.75 -12.74
CA PRO A 10 -52.19 34.77 -14.07
C PRO A 10 -52.93 33.79 -14.98
N GLN A 11 -53.18 34.21 -16.22
CA GLN A 11 -53.82 33.39 -17.23
C GLN A 11 -52.89 33.28 -18.43
N MET A 12 -52.76 32.07 -19.00
CA MET A 12 -52.10 31.92 -20.29
C MET A 12 -52.98 32.54 -21.38
N ILE A 13 -52.63 33.74 -21.82
CA ILE A 13 -53.33 34.48 -22.87
C ILE A 13 -52.45 34.42 -24.13
N ALA A 14 -53.08 34.18 -25.29
CA ALA A 14 -52.36 34.17 -26.57
C ALA A 14 -51.66 35.54 -26.79
N ILE A 15 -50.36 35.50 -27.09
CA ILE A 15 -49.58 36.69 -27.42
C ILE A 15 -50.05 37.20 -28.78
N ASP A 16 -50.10 38.52 -28.97
CA ASP A 16 -50.43 39.08 -30.28
C ASP A 16 -49.40 38.68 -31.35
N ASN A 17 -49.85 38.58 -32.61
CA ASN A 17 -49.03 38.07 -33.70
C ASN A 17 -47.78 38.91 -33.98
N GLU A 18 -47.80 40.23 -33.75
CA GLU A 18 -46.63 41.09 -33.98
C GLU A 18 -45.57 40.85 -32.92
N MET A 19 -45.97 40.78 -31.65
CA MET A 19 -45.09 40.49 -30.52
C MET A 19 -44.52 39.07 -30.60
N ARG A 20 -45.36 38.08 -30.95
CA ARG A 20 -44.89 36.70 -31.19
C ARG A 20 -43.82 36.65 -32.29
N THR A 21 -44.06 37.34 -33.41
CA THR A 21 -43.08 37.40 -34.51
C THR A 21 -41.76 38.04 -34.08
N ALA A 22 -41.80 39.06 -33.20
CA ALA A 22 -40.60 39.70 -32.68
C ALA A 22 -39.81 38.76 -31.74
N LEU A 23 -40.49 38.06 -30.83
CA LEU A 23 -39.88 37.09 -29.92
C LEU A 23 -39.30 35.87 -30.67
N ASP A 24 -40.01 35.35 -31.66
CA ASP A 24 -39.49 34.26 -32.50
C ASP A 24 -38.23 34.69 -33.26
N ARG A 25 -38.24 35.91 -33.82
CA ARG A 25 -37.08 36.44 -34.54
C ARG A 25 -35.86 36.62 -33.65
N SER A 26 -36.02 37.13 -32.43
CA SER A 26 -34.91 37.33 -31.50
C SER A 26 -34.33 35.98 -31.05
N LEU A 27 -35.19 34.99 -30.75
CA LEU A 27 -34.76 33.62 -30.43
C LEU A 27 -34.02 32.95 -31.58
N ASP A 28 -34.54 33.06 -32.82
CA ASP A 28 -33.91 32.49 -34.02
C ASP A 28 -32.56 33.15 -34.33
N CYS A 29 -32.41 34.45 -34.04
CA CYS A 29 -31.15 35.17 -34.17
C CYS A 29 -30.20 34.98 -32.96
N GLN A 30 -30.61 34.23 -31.94
CA GLN A 30 -29.91 34.04 -30.66
C GLN A 30 -29.66 35.35 -29.88
N ASP A 31 -30.49 36.37 -30.09
CA ASP A 31 -30.48 37.61 -29.32
C ASP A 31 -31.36 37.45 -28.07
N TYR A 32 -30.82 36.74 -27.08
CA TYR A 32 -31.55 36.44 -25.84
C TYR A 32 -31.76 37.68 -24.98
N GLU A 33 -30.85 38.67 -25.05
CA GLU A 33 -31.02 39.97 -24.38
C GLU A 33 -32.21 40.75 -24.95
N GLU A 34 -32.37 40.77 -26.28
CA GLU A 34 -33.56 41.36 -26.92
C GLU A 34 -34.83 40.60 -26.54
N THR A 35 -34.78 39.27 -26.47
CA THR A 35 -35.91 38.43 -26.03
C THR A 35 -36.35 38.79 -24.60
N ILE A 36 -35.40 38.92 -23.67
CA ILE A 36 -35.65 39.34 -22.28
C ILE A 36 -36.24 40.75 -22.24
N ALA A 37 -35.67 41.70 -22.98
CA ALA A 37 -36.11 43.10 -23.00
C ALA A 37 -37.51 43.28 -23.61
N LEU A 38 -37.87 42.46 -24.61
CA LEU A 38 -39.21 42.39 -25.16
C LEU A 38 -40.21 41.90 -24.11
N CYS A 39 -39.91 40.78 -23.45
CA CYS A 39 -40.80 40.20 -22.43
C CYS A 39 -40.99 41.14 -21.23
N GLN A 40 -39.92 41.76 -20.72
CA GLN A 40 -40.01 42.71 -19.60
C GLN A 40 -40.94 43.89 -19.92
N ARG A 41 -40.83 44.48 -21.11
CA ARG A 41 -41.72 45.57 -21.54
C ARG A 41 -43.17 45.11 -21.68
N ALA A 42 -43.39 43.90 -22.20
CA ALA A 42 -44.73 43.36 -22.34
C ALA A 42 -45.38 43.06 -20.97
N ILE A 43 -44.59 42.55 -20.02
CA ILE A 43 -45.02 42.31 -18.63
C ILE A 43 -45.39 43.60 -17.91
N GLU A 44 -44.71 44.73 -18.18
CA GLU A 44 -45.09 46.04 -17.62
C GLU A 44 -46.49 46.48 -18.08
N SER A 45 -46.90 46.12 -19.31
CA SER A 45 -48.20 46.45 -19.87
C SER A 45 -49.30 45.41 -19.59
N GLU A 46 -48.95 44.13 -19.53
CA GLU A 46 -49.87 42.98 -19.42
C GLU A 46 -49.34 41.97 -18.40
N PRO A 47 -49.23 42.34 -17.11
CA PRO A 47 -48.64 41.49 -16.07
C PRO A 47 -49.43 40.20 -15.79
N GLU A 48 -50.70 40.12 -16.19
CA GLU A 48 -51.53 38.93 -16.04
C GLU A 48 -51.26 37.85 -17.09
N ASN A 49 -50.53 38.15 -18.17
CA ASN A 49 -50.30 37.21 -19.27
C ASN A 49 -49.09 36.31 -18.97
N GLY A 50 -49.37 35.07 -18.57
CA GLY A 50 -48.35 34.07 -18.22
C GLY A 50 -47.39 33.73 -19.38
N ALA A 51 -47.78 33.96 -20.64
CA ALA A 51 -46.97 33.59 -21.79
C ALA A 51 -45.66 34.39 -21.86
N TYR A 52 -45.66 35.68 -21.49
CA TYR A 52 -44.45 36.50 -21.48
C TYR A 52 -43.44 36.04 -20.43
N TYR A 53 -43.91 35.52 -19.28
CA TYR A 53 -43.05 34.94 -18.26
C TYR A 53 -42.43 33.61 -18.74
N GLY A 54 -43.17 32.85 -19.56
CA GLY A 54 -42.63 31.68 -20.28
C GLY A 54 -41.43 32.02 -21.16
N TYR A 55 -41.59 33.02 -22.05
CA TYR A 55 -40.50 33.50 -22.92
C TYR A 55 -39.36 34.19 -22.15
N LEU A 56 -39.67 34.89 -21.06
CA LEU A 56 -38.67 35.53 -20.20
C LEU A 56 -37.75 34.50 -19.54
N GLY A 57 -38.33 33.44 -18.95
CA GLY A 57 -37.56 32.34 -18.38
C GLY A 57 -36.72 31.63 -19.44
N LEU A 58 -37.27 31.42 -20.65
CA LEU A 58 -36.54 30.85 -21.78
C LEU A 58 -35.31 31.71 -22.17
N GLY A 59 -35.50 33.03 -22.26
CA GLY A 59 -34.42 33.97 -22.57
C GLY A 59 -33.29 33.95 -21.54
N TYR A 60 -33.61 33.98 -20.25
CA TYR A 60 -32.61 33.88 -19.18
C TYR A 60 -31.88 32.53 -19.20
N LEU A 61 -32.61 31.42 -19.39
CA LEU A 61 -32.00 30.10 -19.44
C LEU A 61 -31.01 29.97 -20.62
N LEU A 62 -31.39 30.43 -21.81
CA LEU A 62 -30.53 30.40 -23.00
C LEU A 62 -29.35 31.38 -22.90
N LEU A 63 -29.45 32.43 -22.08
CA LEU A 63 -28.36 33.34 -21.74
C LEU A 63 -27.43 32.79 -20.65
N GLY A 64 -27.80 31.68 -19.99
CA GLY A 64 -27.02 31.00 -18.96
C GLY A 64 -27.38 31.35 -17.51
N ASP A 65 -28.49 32.06 -17.28
CA ASP A 65 -29.01 32.39 -15.95
C ASP A 65 -30.15 31.43 -15.55
N GLU A 66 -29.75 30.22 -15.15
CA GLU A 66 -30.68 29.14 -14.80
C GLU A 66 -31.47 29.41 -13.52
N GLU A 67 -30.86 30.10 -12.55
CA GLU A 67 -31.51 30.45 -11.27
C GLU A 67 -32.70 31.37 -11.52
N THR A 68 -32.47 32.47 -12.23
CA THR A 68 -33.53 33.43 -12.58
C THR A 68 -34.61 32.79 -13.44
N ALA A 69 -34.22 31.98 -14.44
CA ALA A 69 -35.18 31.27 -15.29
C ALA A 69 -36.11 30.34 -14.49
N THR A 70 -35.54 29.56 -13.56
CA THR A 70 -36.28 28.62 -12.72
C THR A 70 -37.23 29.36 -11.78
N GLU A 71 -36.79 30.46 -11.16
CA GLU A 71 -37.65 31.29 -10.31
C GLU A 71 -38.87 31.84 -11.06
N ILE A 72 -38.66 32.36 -12.28
CA ILE A 72 -39.73 32.91 -13.12
C ILE A 72 -40.75 31.83 -13.48
N TRP A 73 -40.28 30.66 -13.91
CA TRP A 73 -41.14 29.56 -14.31
C TRP A 73 -41.90 28.93 -13.13
N MET A 74 -41.26 28.80 -11.96
CA MET A 74 -41.90 28.30 -10.74
C MET A 74 -43.00 29.24 -10.23
N SER A 75 -42.83 30.55 -10.39
CA SER A 75 -43.75 31.54 -9.84
C SER A 75 -44.93 31.87 -10.75
N TRP A 76 -44.79 31.74 -12.07
CA TRP A 76 -45.83 32.20 -13.00
C TRP A 76 -46.37 31.11 -13.93
N VAL A 77 -45.52 30.19 -14.40
CA VAL A 77 -45.93 29.20 -15.41
C VAL A 77 -46.69 28.04 -14.77
N LEU A 78 -46.34 27.63 -13.55
CA LEU A 78 -47.08 26.58 -12.82
C LEU A 78 -48.51 27.00 -12.39
N GLU A 79 -48.76 28.30 -12.18
CA GLU A 79 -50.06 28.80 -11.76
C GLU A 79 -51.01 29.10 -12.94
N ALA A 80 -50.47 29.44 -14.11
CA ALA A 80 -51.24 29.95 -15.26
C ALA A 80 -51.77 28.88 -16.24
N GLY A 81 -51.28 27.64 -16.17
CA GLY A 81 -51.59 26.55 -17.13
C GLY A 81 -50.68 26.53 -18.36
N SER A 82 -51.04 25.76 -19.40
CA SER A 82 -50.26 25.65 -20.65
C SER A 82 -50.86 26.45 -21.81
N SER A 83 -50.05 26.72 -22.84
CA SER A 83 -50.49 27.28 -24.13
C SER A 83 -49.77 26.56 -25.27
N GLU A 84 -50.45 26.33 -26.39
CA GLU A 84 -49.85 25.72 -27.59
C GLU A 84 -48.57 26.46 -28.05
N ASP A 85 -48.54 27.79 -27.92
CA ASP A 85 -47.41 28.63 -28.35
C ASP A 85 -46.12 28.37 -27.53
N LEU A 86 -46.25 28.25 -26.20
CA LEU A 86 -45.12 27.98 -25.30
C LEU A 86 -44.61 26.53 -25.45
N GLU A 87 -45.50 25.57 -25.66
CA GLU A 87 -45.14 24.17 -25.90
C GLU A 87 -44.37 24.00 -27.23
N GLU A 88 -44.82 24.68 -28.29
CA GLU A 88 -44.16 24.67 -29.60
C GLU A 88 -42.75 25.27 -29.54
N ILE A 89 -42.58 26.42 -28.89
CA ILE A 89 -41.27 27.07 -28.78
C ILE A 89 -40.30 26.28 -27.90
N LEU A 90 -40.77 25.75 -26.75
CA LEU A 90 -39.95 24.88 -25.90
C LEU A 90 -39.52 23.65 -26.69
N THR A 91 -40.42 23.01 -27.43
CA THR A 91 -40.09 21.86 -28.29
C THR A 91 -39.04 22.21 -29.36
N ARG A 92 -39.17 23.38 -29.99
CA ARG A 92 -38.23 23.88 -31.00
C ARG A 92 -36.84 24.13 -30.40
N GLU A 93 -36.78 24.79 -29.24
CA GLU A 93 -35.51 25.13 -28.58
C GLU A 93 -34.85 23.91 -27.92
N ILE A 94 -35.63 22.94 -27.42
CA ILE A 94 -35.11 21.63 -26.99
C ILE A 94 -34.42 20.93 -28.17
N ARG A 95 -35.08 20.87 -29.33
CA ARG A 95 -34.48 20.28 -30.54
C ARG A 95 -33.17 20.99 -30.91
N ARG A 96 -33.19 22.32 -30.94
CA ARG A 96 -32.02 23.14 -31.29
C ARG A 96 -30.86 22.95 -30.31
N THR A 97 -31.14 22.91 -29.00
CA THR A 97 -30.12 22.72 -27.97
C THR A 97 -29.55 21.31 -27.96
N ILE A 98 -30.36 20.29 -28.24
CA ILE A 98 -29.91 18.91 -28.46
C ILE A 98 -29.01 18.83 -29.70
N GLU A 99 -29.43 19.38 -30.84
CA GLU A 99 -28.64 19.40 -32.08
C GLU A 99 -27.29 20.12 -31.93
N ASN A 100 -27.24 21.14 -31.07
CA ASN A 100 -26.01 21.87 -30.72
C ASN A 100 -25.16 21.18 -29.64
N GLY A 101 -25.59 20.03 -29.12
CA GLY A 101 -24.87 19.26 -28.09
C GLY A 101 -24.92 19.85 -26.67
N ASN A 102 -25.82 20.80 -26.40
CA ASN A 102 -25.99 21.41 -25.07
C ASN A 102 -27.11 20.71 -24.28
N LEU A 103 -26.82 19.47 -23.89
CA LEU A 103 -27.75 18.61 -23.17
C LEU A 103 -28.19 19.13 -21.79
N PRO A 104 -27.36 19.83 -20.98
CA PRO A 104 -27.82 20.40 -19.71
C PRO A 104 -29.00 21.37 -19.90
N ILE A 105 -28.86 22.35 -20.79
CA ILE A 105 -29.93 23.33 -21.08
C ILE A 105 -31.15 22.62 -21.68
N ALA A 106 -30.93 21.70 -22.61
CA ALA A 106 -32.01 20.92 -23.19
C ALA A 106 -32.82 20.14 -22.14
N LYS A 107 -32.17 19.62 -21.09
CA LYS A 107 -32.86 18.91 -20.00
C LYS A 107 -33.73 19.86 -19.19
N THR A 108 -33.21 21.04 -18.84
CA THR A 108 -33.98 22.03 -18.08
C THR A 108 -35.21 22.46 -18.88
N LEU A 109 -35.06 22.68 -20.20
CA LEU A 109 -36.18 22.93 -21.10
C LEU A 109 -37.16 21.75 -21.19
N TYR A 110 -36.65 20.51 -21.28
CA TYR A 110 -37.47 19.31 -21.35
C TYR A 110 -38.27 19.07 -20.07
N PHE A 111 -37.65 19.27 -18.89
CA PHE A 111 -38.35 19.21 -17.62
C PHE A 111 -39.49 20.24 -17.57
N GLN A 112 -39.23 21.46 -18.05
CA GLN A 112 -40.26 22.48 -18.10
C GLN A 112 -41.41 22.10 -19.05
N LEU A 113 -41.10 21.52 -20.21
CA LEU A 113 -42.12 21.01 -21.12
C LEU A 113 -42.95 19.88 -20.47
N GLN A 114 -42.33 18.98 -19.70
CA GLN A 114 -43.03 17.91 -18.97
C GLN A 114 -43.99 18.43 -17.88
N THR A 115 -43.75 19.63 -17.33
CA THR A 115 -44.72 20.25 -16.41
C THR A 115 -45.98 20.75 -17.12
N LEU A 116 -45.91 20.98 -18.43
CA LEU A 116 -47.00 21.49 -19.26
C LEU A 116 -47.78 20.38 -19.97
N GLN A 117 -47.10 19.30 -20.39
CA GLN A 117 -47.70 18.16 -21.06
C GLN A 117 -47.11 16.82 -20.60
N GLU A 118 -47.94 15.79 -20.50
CA GLU A 118 -47.57 14.49 -19.89
C GLU A 118 -46.63 13.63 -20.76
N ASP A 119 -46.58 13.79 -22.08
CA ASP A 119 -45.81 12.91 -22.97
C ASP A 119 -45.19 13.66 -24.17
N SER A 120 -43.88 13.43 -24.44
CA SER A 120 -43.17 13.95 -25.62
C SER A 120 -42.19 12.95 -26.23
N PRO A 121 -42.67 11.81 -26.80
CA PRO A 121 -41.81 10.71 -27.25
C PRO A 121 -40.81 11.10 -28.36
N GLU A 122 -41.14 12.11 -29.16
CA GLU A 122 -40.27 12.60 -30.24
C GLU A 122 -39.00 13.27 -29.71
N ILE A 123 -39.10 14.00 -28.60
CA ILE A 123 -37.97 14.65 -27.95
C ILE A 123 -37.09 13.61 -27.26
N GLU A 124 -37.70 12.64 -26.57
CA GLU A 124 -36.94 11.54 -25.95
C GLU A 124 -36.16 10.73 -26.99
N LYS A 125 -36.77 10.48 -28.15
CA LYS A 125 -36.10 9.83 -29.28
C LYS A 125 -34.93 10.67 -29.80
N LEU A 126 -35.14 11.97 -30.02
CA LEU A 126 -34.10 12.89 -30.50
C LEU A 126 -32.92 13.01 -29.51
N ALA A 127 -33.23 13.11 -28.22
CA ALA A 127 -32.24 13.09 -27.15
C ALA A 127 -31.48 11.76 -27.12
N GLY A 128 -32.16 10.63 -27.27
CA GLY A 128 -31.55 9.31 -27.38
C GLY A 128 -30.56 9.18 -28.54
N GLU A 129 -30.93 9.68 -29.72
CA GLU A 129 -30.05 9.72 -30.90
C GLU A 129 -28.81 10.62 -30.65
N SER A 130 -29.00 11.79 -30.05
CA SER A 130 -27.90 12.69 -29.71
C SER A 130 -26.96 12.12 -28.64
N ILE A 131 -27.50 11.45 -27.61
CA ILE A 131 -26.73 10.77 -26.56
C ILE A 131 -25.86 9.67 -27.19
N ALA A 132 -26.42 8.89 -28.11
CA ALA A 132 -25.66 7.86 -28.81
C ALA A 132 -24.49 8.46 -29.62
N ASN A 133 -24.73 9.57 -30.33
CA ASN A 133 -23.70 10.28 -31.11
C ASN A 133 -22.59 10.85 -30.21
N GLU A 134 -22.95 11.53 -29.11
CA GLU A 134 -21.96 12.12 -28.19
C GLU A 134 -21.19 11.03 -27.42
N ARG A 135 -21.82 9.91 -27.05
CA ARG A 135 -21.09 8.74 -26.51
C ARG A 135 -20.07 8.21 -27.51
N GLN A 136 -20.45 8.09 -28.79
CA GLN A 136 -19.53 7.62 -29.82
C GLN A 136 -18.35 8.59 -30.00
N ARG A 137 -18.62 9.90 -30.02
CA ARG A 137 -17.57 10.93 -30.04
C ARG A 137 -16.65 10.84 -28.82
N ALA A 138 -17.19 10.63 -27.62
CA ALA A 138 -16.38 10.45 -26.42
C ALA A 138 -15.45 9.23 -26.53
N LYS A 139 -15.92 8.13 -27.13
CA LYS A 139 -15.09 6.93 -27.40
C LYS A 139 -13.96 7.23 -28.40
N GLU A 140 -14.23 8.01 -29.44
CA GLU A 140 -13.20 8.43 -30.41
C GLU A 140 -12.14 9.35 -29.77
N GLU A 141 -12.55 10.26 -28.87
CA GLU A 141 -11.59 11.09 -28.12
C GLU A 141 -10.74 10.25 -27.15
N ILE A 142 -11.28 9.17 -26.57
CA ILE A 142 -10.50 8.20 -25.79
C ILE A 142 -9.45 7.50 -26.66
N GLU A 143 -9.81 7.09 -27.87
CA GLU A 143 -8.87 6.46 -28.83
C GLU A 143 -7.75 7.41 -29.25
N ARG A 144 -8.02 8.72 -29.26
CA ARG A 144 -7.03 9.79 -29.50
C ARG A 144 -6.25 10.21 -28.25
N GLU A 145 -6.49 9.54 -27.11
CA GLU A 145 -5.92 9.87 -25.78
C GLU A 145 -6.28 11.28 -25.28
N ASN A 146 -7.33 11.91 -25.82
CA ASN A 146 -7.84 13.20 -25.37
C ASN A 146 -8.85 13.03 -24.22
N TYR A 147 -8.33 12.61 -23.07
CA TYR A 147 -9.14 12.25 -21.92
C TYR A 147 -9.91 13.42 -21.30
N ALA A 148 -9.42 14.66 -21.44
CA ALA A 148 -10.10 15.83 -20.88
C ALA A 148 -11.42 16.12 -21.60
N GLU A 149 -11.40 16.07 -22.94
CA GLU A 149 -12.60 16.28 -23.74
C GLU A 149 -13.60 15.13 -23.57
N ALA A 150 -13.14 13.87 -23.55
CA ALA A 150 -14.00 12.73 -23.26
C ALA A 150 -14.70 12.86 -21.88
N THR A 151 -13.97 13.35 -20.86
CA THR A 151 -14.55 13.60 -19.53
C THR A 151 -15.66 14.64 -19.60
N ARG A 152 -15.42 15.77 -20.28
CA ARG A 152 -16.41 16.85 -20.45
C ARG A 152 -17.67 16.37 -21.17
N ILE A 153 -17.51 15.54 -22.20
CA ILE A 153 -18.66 14.96 -22.93
C ILE A 153 -19.49 14.06 -22.00
N TYR A 154 -18.86 13.17 -21.22
CA TYR A 154 -19.59 12.32 -20.29
C TYR A 154 -20.26 13.09 -19.14
N GLU A 155 -19.65 14.18 -18.64
CA GLU A 155 -20.28 15.07 -17.66
C GLU A 155 -21.57 15.70 -18.23
N ASN A 156 -21.53 16.18 -19.48
CA ASN A 156 -22.72 16.68 -20.17
C ASN A 156 -23.79 15.61 -20.36
N LEU A 157 -23.40 14.37 -20.68
CA LEU A 157 -24.33 13.24 -20.84
C LEU A 157 -25.00 12.85 -19.51
N LEU A 158 -24.24 12.84 -18.42
CA LEU A 158 -24.78 12.59 -17.08
C LEU A 158 -25.71 13.70 -16.59
N ALA A 159 -25.46 14.95 -17.00
CA ALA A 159 -26.38 16.04 -16.72
C ALA A 159 -27.78 15.74 -17.30
N TRP A 160 -27.86 15.18 -18.52
CA TRP A 160 -29.13 14.73 -19.13
C TRP A 160 -29.75 13.56 -18.36
N ASN A 161 -29.04 12.44 -18.22
CA ASN A 161 -29.53 11.24 -17.56
C ASN A 161 -28.44 10.56 -16.72
N ASP A 162 -28.45 10.82 -15.41
CA ASP A 162 -27.53 10.22 -14.46
C ASP A 162 -27.93 8.81 -14.02
N LEU A 163 -29.08 8.31 -14.49
CA LEU A 163 -29.57 6.94 -14.31
C LEU A 163 -29.29 6.05 -15.53
N SER A 164 -28.37 6.44 -16.42
CA SER A 164 -27.92 5.60 -17.53
C SER A 164 -26.76 4.69 -17.11
N ALA A 165 -27.03 3.38 -17.00
CA ALA A 165 -26.00 2.40 -16.66
C ALA A 165 -24.87 2.35 -17.69
N GLU A 166 -25.20 2.48 -18.98
CA GLU A 166 -24.22 2.44 -20.07
C GLU A 166 -23.25 3.62 -20.05
N ILE A 167 -23.71 4.84 -19.68
CA ILE A 167 -22.84 6.00 -19.53
C ILE A 167 -21.89 5.81 -18.36
N TRP A 168 -22.38 5.32 -17.20
CA TRP A 168 -21.53 5.04 -16.05
C TRP A 168 -20.48 3.95 -16.34
N HIS A 169 -20.84 2.94 -17.13
CA HIS A 169 -19.88 1.92 -17.56
C HIS A 169 -18.80 2.50 -18.48
N ASP A 170 -19.17 3.32 -19.47
CA ASP A 170 -18.22 3.99 -20.36
C ASP A 170 -17.25 4.92 -19.60
N ILE A 171 -17.74 5.68 -18.61
CA ILE A 171 -16.89 6.49 -17.71
C ILE A 171 -15.93 5.59 -16.92
N GLY A 172 -16.41 4.44 -16.48
CA GLY A 172 -15.58 3.42 -15.83
C GLY A 172 -14.40 3.01 -16.71
N LEU A 173 -14.64 2.74 -18.00
CA LEU A 173 -13.60 2.39 -18.97
C LEU A 173 -12.64 3.57 -19.25
N LEU A 174 -13.16 4.80 -19.31
CA LEU A 174 -12.34 6.01 -19.42
C LEU A 174 -11.36 6.15 -18.25
N TYR A 175 -11.85 6.01 -17.01
CA TYR A 175 -11.00 6.07 -15.82
C TYR A 175 -10.03 4.90 -15.73
N GLU A 176 -10.40 3.72 -16.20
CA GLU A 176 -9.49 2.59 -16.32
C GLU A 176 -8.32 2.90 -17.27
N ARG A 177 -8.58 3.56 -18.42
CA ARG A 177 -7.54 4.00 -19.37
C ARG A 177 -6.61 5.06 -18.77
N GLN A 178 -7.13 5.94 -17.92
CA GLN A 178 -6.36 6.95 -17.18
C GLN A 178 -5.56 6.38 -15.99
N GLY A 179 -5.71 5.09 -15.66
CA GLY A 179 -5.11 4.49 -14.47
C GLY A 179 -5.81 4.83 -13.15
N ARG A 180 -6.98 5.48 -13.20
CA ARG A 180 -7.82 5.85 -12.03
C ARG A 180 -8.73 4.69 -11.65
N TYR A 181 -8.14 3.59 -11.19
CA TYR A 181 -8.85 2.32 -11.03
C TYR A 181 -9.96 2.31 -9.96
N ILE A 182 -9.87 3.16 -8.92
CA ILE A 182 -10.91 3.28 -7.88
C ILE A 182 -12.16 3.97 -8.45
N ASP A 183 -11.95 5.08 -9.16
CA ASP A 183 -13.03 5.80 -9.82
C ASP A 183 -13.68 4.93 -10.89
N ALA A 184 -12.85 4.21 -11.65
CA ALA A 184 -13.31 3.22 -12.63
C ALA A 184 -14.22 2.17 -11.99
N PHE A 185 -13.76 1.52 -10.91
CA PHE A 185 -14.53 0.51 -10.19
C PHE A 185 -15.86 1.08 -9.66
N SER A 186 -15.82 2.29 -9.08
CA SER A 186 -17.01 2.95 -8.53
C SER A 186 -18.06 3.24 -9.61
N CYS A 187 -17.63 3.68 -10.79
CA CYS A 187 -18.51 3.95 -11.93
C CYS A 187 -19.16 2.66 -12.46
N VAL A 188 -18.39 1.59 -12.65
CA VAL A 188 -18.95 0.30 -13.10
C VAL A 188 -19.88 -0.32 -12.06
N VAL A 189 -19.59 -0.18 -10.76
CA VAL A 189 -20.52 -0.58 -9.68
C VAL A 189 -21.80 0.25 -9.70
N LYS A 190 -21.73 1.55 -10.04
CA LYS A 190 -22.92 2.38 -10.20
C LYS A 190 -23.78 1.90 -11.39
N ALA A 191 -23.16 1.57 -12.52
CA ALA A 191 -23.85 0.95 -13.65
C ALA A 191 -24.57 -0.36 -13.25
N LEU A 192 -23.88 -1.24 -12.51
CA LEU A 192 -24.44 -2.48 -11.99
C LEU A 192 -25.62 -2.25 -11.03
N LYS A 193 -25.60 -1.20 -10.21
CA LYS A 193 -26.73 -0.86 -9.32
C LYS A 193 -27.97 -0.36 -10.08
N ILE A 194 -27.78 0.30 -11.21
CA ILE A 194 -28.86 0.88 -12.02
C ILE A 194 -29.61 -0.22 -12.78
N GLU A 195 -28.88 -1.07 -13.51
CA GLU A 195 -29.48 -2.02 -14.46
C GLU A 195 -29.35 -3.50 -14.03
N GLY A 196 -28.61 -3.77 -12.97
CA GLY A 196 -28.38 -5.12 -12.46
C GLY A 196 -27.20 -5.83 -13.11
N ASP A 197 -27.14 -7.15 -12.92
CA ASP A 197 -26.03 -8.00 -13.37
C ASP A 197 -26.00 -8.13 -14.91
N ARG A 198 -24.96 -7.56 -15.53
CA ARG A 198 -24.59 -7.78 -16.94
C ARG A 198 -23.19 -8.37 -17.05
N ALA A 199 -22.98 -9.27 -18.01
CA ALA A 199 -21.69 -9.93 -18.20
C ALA A 199 -20.56 -8.93 -18.47
N GLU A 200 -20.82 -7.88 -19.26
CA GLU A 200 -19.86 -6.82 -19.59
C GLU A 200 -19.38 -6.03 -18.36
N TYR A 201 -20.26 -5.77 -17.39
CA TYR A 201 -19.90 -5.05 -16.16
C TYR A 201 -18.97 -5.87 -15.30
N HIS A 202 -19.27 -7.17 -15.13
CA HIS A 202 -18.40 -8.09 -14.40
C HIS A 202 -17.07 -8.31 -15.13
N TYR A 203 -17.05 -8.33 -16.46
CA TYR A 203 -15.81 -8.37 -17.24
C TYR A 203 -14.94 -7.12 -17.03
N SER A 204 -15.54 -5.92 -17.07
CA SER A 204 -14.82 -4.67 -16.79
C SER A 204 -14.34 -4.58 -15.35
N ILE A 205 -15.16 -5.01 -14.37
CA ILE A 205 -14.74 -5.15 -12.98
C ILE A 205 -13.53 -6.08 -12.88
N GLY A 206 -13.56 -7.23 -13.57
CA GLY A 206 -12.44 -8.17 -13.65
C GLY A 206 -11.15 -7.51 -14.16
N GLY A 207 -11.23 -6.77 -15.28
CA GLY A 207 -10.08 -6.06 -15.85
C GLY A 207 -9.53 -4.95 -14.94
N ILE A 208 -10.41 -4.18 -14.30
CA ILE A 208 -10.03 -3.14 -13.33
C ILE A 208 -9.33 -3.77 -12.13
N LEU A 209 -9.90 -4.84 -11.57
CA LEU A 209 -9.34 -5.56 -10.42
C LEU A 209 -8.00 -6.23 -10.77
N GLU A 210 -7.86 -6.78 -11.98
CA GLU A 210 -6.61 -7.35 -12.49
C GLU A 210 -5.49 -6.30 -12.54
N LYS A 211 -5.76 -5.09 -13.05
CA LYS A 211 -4.81 -3.97 -13.06
C LYS A 211 -4.46 -3.46 -11.66
N GLN A 212 -5.32 -3.68 -10.69
CA GLN A 212 -5.05 -3.45 -9.26
C GLN A 212 -4.37 -4.65 -8.57
N TYR A 213 -3.96 -5.67 -9.32
CA TYR A 213 -3.37 -6.92 -8.81
C TYR A 213 -4.29 -7.68 -7.83
N GLN A 214 -5.61 -7.44 -7.91
CA GLN A 214 -6.63 -8.16 -7.14
C GLN A 214 -7.06 -9.43 -7.88
N PHE A 215 -6.12 -10.37 -8.04
CA PHE A 215 -6.31 -11.53 -8.91
C PHE A 215 -7.49 -12.43 -8.51
N GLN A 216 -7.70 -12.69 -7.22
CA GLN A 216 -8.81 -13.55 -6.77
C GLN A 216 -10.19 -12.89 -6.99
N PRO A 217 -10.41 -11.62 -6.58
CA PRO A 217 -11.61 -10.88 -6.98
C PRO A 217 -11.79 -10.78 -8.51
N ALA A 218 -10.71 -10.58 -9.27
CA ALA A 218 -10.78 -10.53 -10.73
C ALA A 218 -11.21 -11.88 -11.34
N ILE A 219 -10.67 -13.01 -10.84
CA ILE A 219 -11.10 -14.37 -11.22
C ILE A 219 -12.60 -14.53 -10.97
N PHE A 220 -13.08 -14.14 -9.79
CA PHE A 220 -14.51 -14.22 -9.47
C PHE A 220 -15.36 -13.38 -10.43
N ALA A 221 -14.93 -12.15 -10.73
CA ALA A 221 -15.66 -11.28 -11.65
C ALA A 221 -15.69 -11.84 -13.08
N TYR A 222 -14.58 -12.37 -13.59
CA TYR A 222 -14.56 -13.04 -14.90
C TYR A 222 -15.41 -14.32 -14.92
N GLN A 223 -15.39 -15.12 -13.85
CA GLN A 223 -16.28 -16.28 -13.71
C GLN A 223 -17.74 -15.85 -13.70
N LYS A 224 -18.07 -14.75 -13.01
CA LYS A 224 -19.44 -14.21 -12.99
C LYS A 224 -19.89 -13.73 -14.36
N ALA A 225 -19.01 -13.09 -15.13
CA ALA A 225 -19.29 -12.71 -16.50
C ALA A 225 -19.61 -13.94 -17.38
N ILE A 226 -18.86 -15.03 -17.23
CA ILE A 226 -19.08 -16.31 -17.93
C ILE A 226 -20.38 -17.00 -17.48
N GLU A 227 -20.73 -16.93 -16.19
CA GLU A 227 -21.99 -17.46 -15.66
C GLU A 227 -23.20 -16.78 -16.30
N LEU A 228 -23.12 -15.45 -16.43
CA LEU A 228 -24.17 -14.63 -17.04
C LEU A 228 -24.24 -14.83 -18.56
N GLU A 229 -23.09 -14.92 -19.21
CA GLU A 229 -22.98 -15.15 -20.65
C GLU A 229 -21.98 -16.26 -20.98
N LYS A 230 -22.50 -17.47 -21.19
CA LYS A 230 -21.68 -18.68 -21.43
C LYS A 230 -20.84 -18.65 -22.69
N ASN A 231 -21.17 -17.78 -23.65
CA ASN A 231 -20.44 -17.65 -24.92
C ASN A 231 -19.46 -16.46 -24.92
N PHE A 232 -19.20 -15.85 -23.75
CA PHE A 232 -18.36 -14.65 -23.67
C PHE A 232 -16.87 -14.99 -23.80
N LEU A 233 -16.42 -15.16 -25.05
CA LEU A 233 -15.05 -15.58 -25.43
C LEU A 233 -13.95 -14.74 -24.76
N ASN A 234 -14.12 -13.42 -24.71
CA ASN A 234 -13.13 -12.52 -24.11
C ASN A 234 -12.95 -12.79 -22.61
N ALA A 235 -14.01 -13.13 -21.88
CA ALA A 235 -13.94 -13.45 -20.46
C ALA A 235 -13.16 -14.76 -20.22
N TYR A 236 -13.40 -15.81 -21.02
CA TYR A 236 -12.60 -17.05 -20.96
C TYR A 236 -11.12 -16.80 -21.25
N ASN A 237 -10.81 -15.99 -22.26
CA ASN A 237 -9.42 -15.67 -22.62
C ASN A 237 -8.72 -14.87 -21.50
N ARG A 238 -9.38 -13.86 -20.94
CA ARG A 238 -8.82 -13.07 -19.82
C ARG A 238 -8.65 -13.91 -18.56
N LEU A 239 -9.63 -14.74 -18.23
CA LEU A 239 -9.55 -15.68 -17.12
C LEU A 239 -8.38 -16.66 -17.29
N GLY A 240 -8.21 -17.21 -18.49
CA GLY A 240 -7.07 -18.07 -18.82
C GLY A 240 -5.72 -17.34 -18.71
N ASN A 241 -5.63 -16.11 -19.20
CA ASN A 241 -4.41 -15.28 -19.10
C ASN A 241 -4.06 -15.00 -17.64
N LEU A 242 -5.08 -14.70 -16.83
CA LEU A 242 -4.91 -14.44 -15.40
C LEU A 242 -4.43 -15.69 -14.65
N PHE A 243 -5.03 -16.85 -14.92
CA PHE A 243 -4.57 -18.14 -14.37
C PHE A 243 -3.13 -18.45 -14.78
N TYR A 244 -2.77 -18.21 -16.06
CA TYR A 244 -1.41 -18.35 -16.56
C TYR A 244 -0.43 -17.41 -15.82
N GLN A 245 -0.81 -16.15 -15.65
CA GLN A 245 -0.01 -15.16 -14.93
C GLN A 245 0.27 -15.58 -13.48
N ILE A 246 -0.68 -16.18 -12.79
CA ILE A 246 -0.50 -16.66 -11.40
C ILE A 246 0.05 -18.09 -11.29
N GLY A 247 0.35 -18.75 -12.42
CA GLY A 247 0.97 -20.09 -12.45
C GLY A 247 0.01 -21.26 -12.31
N GLN A 248 -1.31 -21.02 -12.34
CA GLN A 248 -2.37 -22.03 -12.33
C GLN A 248 -2.59 -22.55 -13.75
N LEU A 249 -1.63 -23.34 -14.24
CA LEU A 249 -1.57 -23.75 -15.64
C LEU A 249 -2.72 -24.70 -16.06
N GLU A 250 -3.28 -25.49 -15.14
CA GLU A 250 -4.38 -26.41 -15.45
C GLU A 250 -5.69 -25.64 -15.66
N GLU A 251 -5.96 -24.69 -14.78
CA GLU A 251 -7.12 -23.79 -14.84
C GLU A 251 -7.04 -22.87 -16.08
N ALA A 252 -5.83 -22.40 -16.41
CA ALA A 252 -5.58 -21.65 -17.64
C ALA A 252 -5.89 -22.49 -18.89
N GLU A 253 -5.35 -23.72 -18.95
CA GLU A 253 -5.60 -24.65 -20.05
C GLU A 253 -7.09 -24.94 -20.23
N ASN A 254 -7.80 -25.21 -19.13
CA ASN A 254 -9.25 -25.44 -19.15
C ASN A 254 -10.00 -24.24 -19.71
N SER A 255 -9.63 -23.01 -19.30
CA SER A 255 -10.28 -21.78 -19.77
C SER A 255 -10.11 -21.57 -21.27
N TYR A 256 -8.90 -21.81 -21.81
CA TYR A 256 -8.67 -21.71 -23.26
C TYR A 256 -9.35 -22.82 -24.05
N ARG A 257 -9.40 -24.04 -23.50
CA ARG A 257 -10.14 -25.15 -24.11
C ARG A 257 -11.64 -24.85 -24.17
N SER A 258 -12.20 -24.23 -23.13
CA SER A 258 -13.60 -23.76 -23.15
C SER A 258 -13.82 -22.67 -24.19
N ALA A 259 -12.90 -21.72 -24.36
CA ALA A 259 -12.99 -20.75 -25.45
C ALA A 259 -13.03 -21.42 -26.83
N LEU A 260 -12.20 -22.46 -27.05
CA LEU A 260 -12.19 -23.22 -28.30
C LEU A 260 -13.42 -24.11 -28.52
N GLN A 261 -14.19 -24.42 -27.46
CA GLN A 261 -15.49 -25.09 -27.62
C GLN A 261 -16.56 -24.13 -28.13
N ILE A 262 -16.42 -22.83 -27.85
CA ILE A 262 -17.33 -21.78 -28.30
C ILE A 262 -16.96 -21.34 -29.72
N ASP A 263 -15.67 -21.09 -29.98
CA ASP A 263 -15.14 -20.75 -31.30
C ASP A 263 -13.85 -21.53 -31.57
N ASP A 264 -13.94 -22.52 -32.46
CA ASP A 264 -12.82 -23.41 -32.84
C ASP A 264 -11.75 -22.71 -33.70
N LYS A 265 -11.95 -21.44 -34.07
CA LYS A 265 -11.00 -20.58 -34.79
C LYS A 265 -10.49 -19.43 -33.94
N PHE A 266 -10.74 -19.45 -32.63
CA PHE A 266 -10.29 -18.40 -31.73
C PHE A 266 -8.76 -18.44 -31.52
N PHE A 267 -8.05 -17.70 -32.36
CA PHE A 267 -6.58 -17.62 -32.40
C PHE A 267 -5.89 -17.46 -31.03
N PRO A 268 -6.31 -16.54 -30.13
CA PRO A 268 -5.62 -16.33 -28.86
C PRO A 268 -5.57 -17.60 -27.98
N ALA A 269 -6.60 -18.43 -28.01
CA ALA A 269 -6.63 -19.66 -27.22
C ALA A 269 -5.60 -20.70 -27.70
N TYR A 270 -5.42 -20.88 -29.02
CA TYR A 270 -4.39 -21.78 -29.54
C TYR A 270 -2.97 -21.27 -29.21
N LEU A 271 -2.72 -19.97 -29.37
CA LEU A 271 -1.42 -19.37 -29.02
C LEU A 271 -1.10 -19.57 -27.53
N ASN A 272 -2.08 -19.32 -26.66
CA ASN A 272 -1.89 -19.46 -25.21
C ASN A 272 -1.77 -20.92 -24.75
N LEU A 273 -2.50 -21.86 -25.37
CA LEU A 273 -2.30 -23.29 -25.12
C LEU A 273 -0.91 -23.75 -25.54
N ALA A 274 -0.41 -23.27 -26.69
CA ALA A 274 0.96 -23.54 -27.13
C ALA A 274 1.98 -23.07 -26.08
N ASN A 275 1.78 -21.87 -25.52
CA ASN A 275 2.62 -21.30 -24.46
C ASN A 275 2.57 -22.11 -23.15
N ILE A 276 1.41 -22.65 -22.76
CA ILE A 276 1.29 -23.55 -21.60
C ILE A 276 2.12 -24.82 -21.81
N TYR A 277 1.94 -25.48 -22.96
CA TYR A 277 2.66 -26.71 -23.27
C TYR A 277 4.15 -26.47 -23.43
N PHE A 278 4.53 -25.33 -24.00
CA PHE A 278 5.91 -24.89 -24.11
C PHE A 278 6.58 -24.75 -22.73
N VAL A 279 5.96 -24.03 -21.79
CA VAL A 279 6.46 -23.88 -20.40
C VAL A 279 6.57 -25.24 -19.69
N ARG A 280 5.65 -26.17 -19.96
CA ARG A 280 5.69 -27.53 -19.41
C ARG A 280 6.70 -28.45 -20.10
N GLN A 281 7.40 -27.99 -21.13
CA GLN A 281 8.28 -28.78 -22.01
C GLN A 281 7.56 -29.92 -22.74
N GLN A 282 6.26 -29.77 -23.00
CA GLN A 282 5.44 -30.70 -23.78
C GLN A 282 5.51 -30.33 -25.28
N TRP A 283 6.69 -30.49 -25.88
CA TRP A 283 7.04 -30.01 -27.21
C TRP A 283 6.06 -30.42 -28.31
N GLY A 284 5.65 -31.70 -28.32
CA GLY A 284 4.74 -32.22 -29.33
C GLY A 284 3.34 -31.63 -29.27
N GLU A 285 2.85 -31.32 -28.06
CA GLU A 285 1.53 -30.67 -27.91
C GLU A 285 1.62 -29.17 -28.21
N ALA A 286 2.71 -28.51 -27.82
CA ALA A 286 2.96 -27.12 -28.18
C ALA A 286 3.02 -26.92 -29.71
N GLU A 287 3.75 -27.79 -30.44
CA GLU A 287 3.85 -27.72 -31.89
C GLU A 287 2.48 -27.87 -32.55
N LYS A 288 1.68 -28.85 -32.12
CA LYS A 288 0.30 -29.03 -32.61
C LYS A 288 -0.54 -27.78 -32.42
N MET A 289 -0.40 -27.07 -31.30
CA MET A 289 -1.16 -25.83 -31.06
C MET A 289 -0.66 -24.67 -31.92
N TYR A 290 0.66 -24.53 -32.14
CA TYR A 290 1.21 -23.55 -33.08
C TYR A 290 0.76 -23.80 -34.52
N GLU A 291 0.76 -25.05 -34.98
CA GLU A 291 0.26 -25.43 -36.31
C GLU A 291 -1.22 -25.06 -36.50
N ARG A 292 -2.02 -25.16 -35.44
CA ARG A 292 -3.44 -24.74 -35.44
C ARG A 292 -3.62 -23.22 -35.44
N ALA A 293 -2.75 -22.48 -34.75
CA ALA A 293 -2.78 -21.02 -34.71
C ALA A 293 -2.27 -20.36 -36.01
N LEU A 294 -1.31 -20.98 -36.71
CA LEU A 294 -0.67 -20.44 -37.91
C LEU A 294 -1.65 -19.95 -39.00
N PRO A 295 -2.66 -20.74 -39.44
CA PRO A 295 -3.60 -20.26 -40.45
C PRO A 295 -4.59 -19.19 -39.94
N LEU A 296 -4.69 -18.97 -38.63
CA LEU A 296 -5.66 -18.05 -38.00
C LEU A 296 -5.08 -16.66 -37.70
N GLY A 297 -3.76 -16.56 -37.57
CA GLY A 297 -3.08 -15.30 -37.24
C GLY A 297 -1.55 -15.41 -37.25
N GLY A 298 -0.99 -16.23 -38.14
CA GLY A 298 0.44 -16.50 -38.21
C GLY A 298 1.33 -15.31 -38.59
N ASP A 299 0.75 -14.24 -39.11
CA ASP A 299 1.40 -12.97 -39.43
C ASP A 299 1.43 -12.00 -38.24
N ARG A 300 0.71 -12.29 -37.17
CA ARG A 300 0.66 -11.42 -35.98
C ARG A 300 1.99 -11.44 -35.22
N PRO A 301 2.47 -10.28 -34.74
CA PRO A 301 3.71 -10.20 -33.99
C PRO A 301 3.76 -11.17 -32.80
N GLU A 302 2.67 -11.28 -32.02
CA GLU A 302 2.64 -12.17 -30.85
C GLU A 302 2.82 -13.66 -31.20
N PHE A 303 2.35 -14.10 -32.38
CA PHE A 303 2.57 -15.47 -32.83
C PHE A 303 4.01 -15.68 -33.25
N LEU A 304 4.53 -14.78 -34.08
CA LEU A 304 5.89 -14.86 -34.62
C LEU A 304 6.93 -14.87 -33.49
N GLU A 305 6.74 -14.01 -32.48
CA GLU A 305 7.61 -13.95 -31.30
C GLU A 305 7.56 -15.25 -30.49
N ASN A 306 6.36 -15.74 -30.14
CA ASN A 306 6.20 -16.95 -29.33
C ASN A 306 6.72 -18.19 -30.08
N LYS A 307 6.42 -18.33 -31.38
CA LYS A 307 6.89 -19.46 -32.20
C LYS A 307 8.41 -19.42 -32.39
N ALA A 308 9.01 -18.25 -32.66
CA ALA A 308 10.46 -18.12 -32.75
C ALA A 308 11.15 -18.47 -31.42
N TRP A 309 10.54 -18.09 -30.29
CA TRP A 309 11.03 -18.42 -28.96
C TRP A 309 10.93 -19.93 -28.68
N PHE A 310 9.82 -20.56 -29.05
CA PHE A 310 9.62 -22.00 -28.99
C PHE A 310 10.64 -22.76 -29.86
N ASP A 311 10.84 -22.37 -31.12
CA ASP A 311 11.76 -23.06 -32.05
C ASP A 311 13.20 -23.01 -31.54
N ARG A 312 13.59 -21.86 -30.99
CA ARG A 312 14.91 -21.69 -30.37
C ARG A 312 15.09 -22.60 -29.16
N LEU A 313 14.13 -22.61 -28.23
CA LEU A 313 14.30 -23.26 -26.93
C LEU A 313 13.94 -24.75 -26.93
N SER A 314 13.06 -25.21 -27.81
CA SER A 314 12.71 -26.63 -27.92
C SER A 314 13.89 -27.50 -28.36
N SER A 315 14.87 -26.90 -29.05
CA SER A 315 16.11 -27.56 -29.48
C SER A 315 17.26 -27.45 -28.48
N ASP A 316 17.15 -26.57 -27.47
CA ASP A 316 18.16 -26.34 -26.43
C ASP A 316 17.62 -26.74 -25.05
N ARG A 317 18.02 -27.94 -24.62
CA ARG A 317 17.66 -28.51 -23.31
C ARG A 317 18.03 -27.59 -22.15
N GLN A 318 19.20 -26.95 -22.21
CA GLN A 318 19.69 -26.12 -21.12
C GLN A 318 18.85 -24.85 -21.00
N ALA A 319 18.72 -24.12 -22.10
CA ALA A 319 17.97 -22.87 -22.14
C ALA A 319 16.48 -23.09 -21.83
N SER A 320 15.89 -24.21 -22.25
CA SER A 320 14.52 -24.62 -21.93
C SER A 320 14.29 -24.85 -20.43
N ALA A 321 15.20 -25.57 -19.78
CA ALA A 321 15.11 -25.82 -18.33
C ALA A 321 15.24 -24.52 -17.53
N LEU A 322 16.13 -23.61 -17.95
CA LEU A 322 16.28 -22.29 -17.33
C LEU A 322 15.02 -21.44 -17.50
N TYR A 323 14.45 -21.40 -18.70
CA TYR A 323 13.21 -20.67 -18.97
C TYR A 323 12.06 -21.16 -18.09
N SER A 324 11.84 -22.48 -18.06
CA SER A 324 10.75 -23.10 -17.28
C SER A 324 10.98 -22.91 -15.78
N GLY A 325 12.22 -23.10 -15.29
CA GLY A 325 12.57 -22.87 -13.90
C GLY A 325 12.31 -21.42 -13.46
N ASN A 326 12.71 -20.44 -14.26
CA ASN A 326 12.47 -19.02 -13.98
C ASN A 326 10.97 -18.67 -14.02
N TYR A 327 10.22 -19.24 -14.97
CA TYR A 327 8.78 -19.08 -15.07
C TYR A 327 8.06 -19.50 -13.78
N PHE A 328 8.37 -20.69 -13.26
CA PHE A 328 7.74 -21.19 -12.03
C PHE A 328 8.26 -20.47 -10.79
N HIS A 329 9.54 -20.06 -10.77
CA HIS A 329 10.12 -19.31 -9.65
C HIS A 329 9.40 -17.97 -9.44
N THR A 330 9.25 -17.18 -10.50
CA THR A 330 8.61 -15.85 -10.45
C THR A 330 7.14 -15.91 -10.03
N ARG A 331 6.47 -17.05 -10.30
CA ARG A 331 5.07 -17.32 -9.90
C ARG A 331 4.94 -18.03 -8.56
N LYS A 332 6.02 -18.13 -7.79
CA LYS A 332 6.08 -18.75 -6.45
C LYS A 332 5.80 -20.26 -6.42
N SER A 333 5.84 -20.93 -7.58
CA SER A 333 5.76 -22.40 -7.71
C SER A 333 7.14 -23.04 -7.55
N TYR A 334 7.73 -22.88 -6.36
CA TYR A 334 9.14 -23.19 -6.11
C TYR A 334 9.51 -24.67 -6.29
N ARG A 335 8.58 -25.60 -6.00
CA ARG A 335 8.81 -27.05 -6.21
C ARG A 335 8.98 -27.38 -7.70
N SER A 336 8.09 -26.88 -8.55
CA SER A 336 8.19 -27.04 -10.00
C SER A 336 9.46 -26.37 -10.53
N ALA A 337 9.79 -25.15 -10.05
CA ALA A 337 11.03 -24.49 -10.43
C ALA A 337 12.28 -25.35 -10.14
N ILE A 338 12.35 -25.96 -8.97
CA ILE A 338 13.42 -26.88 -8.57
C ILE A 338 13.52 -28.09 -9.51
N GLU A 339 12.39 -28.68 -9.91
CA GLU A 339 12.35 -29.82 -10.83
C GLU A 339 13.01 -29.48 -12.16
N TYR A 340 12.71 -28.32 -12.74
CA TYR A 340 13.33 -27.87 -13.99
C TYR A 340 14.81 -27.54 -13.81
N TYR A 341 15.19 -26.78 -12.78
CA TYR A 341 16.59 -26.44 -12.53
C TYR A 341 17.48 -27.69 -12.31
N ARG A 342 16.95 -28.73 -11.65
CA ARG A 342 17.68 -30.00 -11.43
C ARG A 342 18.09 -30.70 -12.71
N GLN A 343 17.34 -30.53 -13.80
CA GLN A 343 17.64 -31.19 -15.07
C GLN A 343 19.03 -30.81 -15.60
N VAL A 344 19.52 -29.60 -15.27
CA VAL A 344 20.76 -29.01 -15.80
C VAL A 344 21.78 -28.71 -14.71
N ALA A 345 21.47 -28.98 -13.44
CA ALA A 345 22.30 -28.63 -12.29
C ALA A 345 23.70 -29.29 -12.27
N HIS A 346 23.89 -30.39 -13.01
CA HIS A 346 25.18 -31.07 -13.14
C HIS A 346 26.09 -30.45 -14.22
N GLU A 347 25.55 -29.53 -15.02
CA GLU A 347 26.26 -28.83 -16.08
C GLU A 347 26.83 -27.50 -15.56
N LYS A 348 27.83 -26.96 -16.27
CA LYS A 348 28.32 -25.60 -15.97
C LYS A 348 27.38 -24.60 -16.62
N ILE A 349 26.64 -23.85 -15.80
CA ILE A 349 25.72 -22.79 -16.25
C ILE A 349 26.42 -21.44 -16.08
N ASP A 350 26.50 -20.64 -17.15
CA ASP A 350 27.16 -19.33 -17.10
C ASP A 350 26.26 -18.23 -16.53
N ASP A 351 24.94 -18.44 -16.53
CA ASP A 351 23.98 -17.51 -15.93
C ASP A 351 23.99 -17.59 -14.39
N ILE A 352 24.33 -16.48 -13.72
CA ILE A 352 24.30 -16.41 -12.25
C ILE A 352 22.87 -16.47 -11.69
N ASN A 353 21.89 -15.96 -12.44
CA ASN A 353 20.49 -15.93 -11.99
C ASN A 353 19.95 -17.34 -11.80
N PHE A 354 20.42 -18.33 -12.57
CA PHE A 354 20.14 -19.74 -12.34
C PHE A 354 20.45 -20.14 -10.90
N TYR A 355 21.68 -19.91 -10.43
CA TYR A 355 22.09 -20.31 -9.08
C TYR A 355 21.33 -19.55 -7.99
N LEU A 356 21.11 -18.25 -8.20
CA LEU A 356 20.37 -17.40 -7.26
C LEU A 356 18.91 -17.86 -7.14
N CYS A 357 18.19 -18.00 -8.26
CA CYS A 357 16.80 -18.45 -8.28
C CYS A 357 16.67 -19.88 -7.77
N PHE A 358 17.61 -20.77 -8.12
CA PHE A 358 17.56 -22.17 -7.71
C PHE A 358 17.79 -22.33 -6.20
N ALA A 359 18.80 -21.66 -5.64
CA ALA A 359 19.02 -21.64 -4.20
C ALA A 359 17.85 -20.97 -3.45
N ASN A 360 17.33 -19.87 -3.99
CA ASN A 360 16.18 -19.17 -3.39
C ASN A 360 14.91 -20.02 -3.40
N SER A 361 14.65 -20.81 -4.46
CA SER A 361 13.54 -21.76 -4.48
C SER A 361 13.65 -22.81 -3.36
N TYR A 362 14.84 -23.34 -3.10
CA TYR A 362 15.06 -24.27 -1.97
C TYR A 362 14.82 -23.61 -0.61
N LYS A 363 15.35 -22.40 -0.42
CA LYS A 363 15.13 -21.60 0.80
C LYS A 363 13.64 -21.38 1.06
N LEU A 364 12.87 -21.05 0.01
CA LEU A 364 11.44 -20.73 0.13
C LEU A 364 10.55 -21.95 0.39
N ILE A 365 11.04 -23.17 0.16
CA ILE A 365 10.38 -24.41 0.60
C ILE A 365 10.94 -24.97 1.92
N GLY A 366 11.86 -24.25 2.58
CA GLY A 366 12.48 -24.64 3.85
C GLY A 366 13.68 -25.59 3.75
N ASP A 367 14.20 -25.87 2.55
CA ASP A 367 15.37 -26.74 2.35
C ASP A 367 16.66 -25.92 2.26
N GLU A 368 17.03 -25.29 3.37
CA GLU A 368 18.13 -24.32 3.39
C GLU A 368 19.52 -24.98 3.25
N THR A 369 19.63 -26.27 3.59
CA THR A 369 20.87 -27.04 3.37
C THR A 369 21.17 -27.15 1.87
N ARG A 370 20.18 -27.54 1.05
CA ARG A 370 20.37 -27.56 -0.40
C ARG A 370 20.56 -26.17 -0.98
N ALA A 371 19.94 -25.14 -0.41
CA ALA A 371 20.20 -23.76 -0.84
C ALA A 371 21.70 -23.39 -0.69
N LEU A 372 22.34 -23.76 0.42
CA LEU A 372 23.79 -23.57 0.61
C LEU A 372 24.61 -24.34 -0.43
N GLU A 373 24.26 -25.59 -0.73
CA GLU A 373 24.94 -26.41 -1.75
C GLU A 373 24.87 -25.75 -3.15
N ILE A 374 23.71 -25.17 -3.50
CA ILE A 374 23.56 -24.46 -4.78
C ILE A 374 24.37 -23.17 -4.80
N TYR A 375 24.45 -22.43 -3.69
CA TYR A 375 25.34 -21.26 -3.61
C TYR A 375 26.81 -21.67 -3.74
N ASP A 376 27.24 -22.77 -3.12
CA ASP A 376 28.59 -23.29 -3.25
C ASP A 376 28.91 -23.69 -4.70
N LEU A 377 27.96 -24.34 -5.38
CA LEU A 377 28.08 -24.66 -6.79
C LEU A 377 28.21 -23.40 -7.66
N GLY A 378 27.39 -22.39 -7.41
CA GLY A 378 27.47 -21.15 -8.15
C GLY A 378 28.75 -20.35 -7.86
N ILE A 379 29.24 -20.33 -6.61
CA ILE A 379 30.54 -19.74 -6.26
C ILE A 379 31.69 -20.49 -6.94
N LYS A 380 31.63 -21.81 -7.03
CA LYS A 380 32.63 -22.61 -7.75
C LYS A 380 32.69 -22.22 -9.23
N ASN A 381 31.55 -21.95 -9.86
CA ASN A 381 31.49 -21.59 -11.28
C ASN A 381 31.73 -20.10 -11.53
N HIS A 382 31.38 -19.24 -10.57
CA HIS A 382 31.44 -17.78 -10.62
C HIS A 382 32.13 -17.19 -9.38
N PRO A 383 33.42 -17.50 -9.13
CA PRO A 383 34.08 -17.20 -7.86
C PRO A 383 34.23 -15.71 -7.55
N ARG A 384 34.12 -14.84 -8.56
CA ARG A 384 34.21 -13.38 -8.42
C ARG A 384 32.84 -12.68 -8.47
N ASN A 385 31.72 -13.41 -8.47
CA ASN A 385 30.40 -12.78 -8.43
C ASN A 385 30.03 -12.40 -6.99
N VAL A 386 29.85 -11.10 -6.73
CA VAL A 386 29.58 -10.58 -5.38
C VAL A 386 28.25 -11.07 -4.81
N GLN A 387 27.19 -11.05 -5.63
CA GLN A 387 25.82 -11.31 -5.18
C GLN A 387 25.65 -12.72 -4.63
N ILE A 388 26.21 -13.74 -5.28
CA ILE A 388 26.06 -15.12 -4.81
C ILE A 388 26.80 -15.39 -3.49
N HIS A 389 27.98 -14.78 -3.30
CA HIS A 389 28.68 -14.82 -2.02
C HIS A 389 27.84 -14.19 -0.92
N LEU A 390 27.27 -13.00 -1.17
CA LEU A 390 26.42 -12.32 -0.19
C LEU A 390 25.18 -13.15 0.18
N CYS A 391 24.48 -13.71 -0.80
CA CYS A 391 23.32 -14.56 -0.53
C CYS A 391 23.68 -15.77 0.35
N LYS A 392 24.84 -16.40 0.12
CA LYS A 392 25.36 -17.46 0.99
C LYS A 392 25.67 -16.95 2.39
N ILE A 393 26.40 -15.83 2.51
CA ILE A 393 26.79 -15.23 3.79
C ILE A 393 25.56 -14.90 4.65
N TRP A 394 24.52 -14.32 4.06
CA TRP A 394 23.27 -13.99 4.74
C TRP A 394 22.53 -15.25 5.21
N LEU A 395 22.53 -16.31 4.40
CA LEU A 395 21.94 -17.58 4.79
C LEU A 395 22.75 -18.21 5.94
N LEU A 396 24.09 -18.20 5.87
CA LEU A 396 24.95 -18.71 6.94
C LEU A 396 24.70 -18.04 8.29
N GLN A 397 24.50 -16.71 8.34
CA GLN A 397 24.20 -16.02 9.59
C GLN A 397 22.93 -16.54 10.27
N ASN A 398 21.97 -17.05 9.51
CA ASN A 398 20.73 -17.60 10.06
C ASN A 398 20.89 -19.06 10.50
N LEU A 399 21.79 -19.85 9.88
CA LEU A 399 21.83 -21.31 10.07
C LEU A 399 23.01 -21.82 10.88
N ARG A 400 24.04 -20.99 11.02
CA ARG A 400 25.35 -21.38 11.55
C ARG A 400 25.85 -20.35 12.55
N PRO A 401 26.79 -20.72 13.43
CA PRO A 401 27.52 -19.77 14.24
C PRO A 401 28.07 -18.62 13.39
N ILE A 402 27.96 -17.39 13.89
CA ILE A 402 28.33 -16.18 13.14
C ILE A 402 29.77 -16.19 12.60
N ALA A 403 30.67 -16.93 13.26
CA ALA A 403 32.06 -17.12 12.82
C ALA A 403 32.17 -17.70 11.41
N GLU A 404 31.24 -18.57 10.99
CA GLU A 404 31.22 -19.15 9.64
C GLU A 404 30.87 -18.09 8.58
N ALA A 405 29.86 -17.26 8.83
CA ALA A 405 29.50 -16.16 7.94
C ALA A 405 30.64 -15.12 7.83
N ILE A 406 31.31 -14.81 8.96
CA ILE A 406 32.49 -13.93 8.98
C ILE A 406 33.64 -14.55 8.19
N SER A 407 33.90 -15.85 8.34
CA SER A 407 34.94 -16.56 7.60
C SER A 407 34.67 -16.55 6.09
N ALA A 408 33.43 -16.84 5.69
CA ALA A 408 33.00 -16.79 4.30
C ALA A 408 33.18 -15.39 3.69
N THR A 409 32.85 -14.34 4.45
CA THR A 409 33.05 -12.94 4.00
C THR A 409 34.53 -12.60 3.85
N LYS A 410 35.38 -13.03 4.80
CA LYS A 410 36.84 -12.83 4.71
C LYS A 410 37.44 -13.57 3.51
N PHE A 411 36.98 -14.78 3.23
CA PHE A 411 37.38 -15.52 2.03
C PHE A 411 36.95 -14.78 0.75
N ALA A 412 35.72 -14.27 0.70
CA ALA A 412 35.24 -13.50 -0.45
C ALA A 412 36.07 -12.21 -0.65
N LEU A 413 36.48 -11.53 0.42
CA LEU A 413 37.42 -10.40 0.38
C LEU A 413 38.82 -10.78 -0.10
N GLN A 414 39.28 -12.01 0.10
CA GLN A 414 40.56 -12.45 -0.49
C GLN A 414 40.46 -12.59 -2.02
N LEU A 415 39.30 -12.97 -2.53
CA LEU A 415 39.05 -13.09 -3.97
C LEU A 415 38.75 -11.73 -4.63
N ILE A 416 38.11 -10.81 -3.89
CA ILE A 416 37.72 -9.48 -4.35
C ILE A 416 38.07 -8.43 -3.28
N PRO A 417 39.35 -8.05 -3.15
CA PRO A 417 39.83 -7.18 -2.06
C PRO A 417 39.19 -5.79 -2.00
N ASP A 418 38.81 -5.25 -3.14
CA ASP A 418 38.28 -3.89 -3.25
C ASP A 418 36.75 -3.83 -3.16
N SER A 419 36.07 -4.97 -2.94
CA SER A 419 34.61 -4.99 -2.86
C SER A 419 34.11 -4.25 -1.61
N LEU A 420 33.53 -3.07 -1.81
CA LEU A 420 32.87 -2.31 -0.75
C LEU A 420 31.72 -3.12 -0.13
N ALA A 421 30.99 -3.89 -0.94
CA ALA A 421 29.88 -4.69 -0.47
C ALA A 421 30.30 -5.74 0.58
N PHE A 422 31.42 -6.44 0.38
CA PHE A 422 31.91 -7.37 1.39
C PHE A 422 32.46 -6.66 2.63
N ARG A 423 33.01 -5.45 2.50
CA ARG A 423 33.41 -4.64 3.67
C ARG A 423 32.20 -4.22 4.49
N LEU A 424 31.14 -3.74 3.83
CA LEU A 424 29.87 -3.41 4.47
C LEU A 424 29.21 -4.63 5.10
N GLU A 425 29.28 -5.79 4.45
CA GLU A 425 28.74 -7.03 5.03
C GLU A 425 29.56 -7.46 6.25
N LEU A 426 30.89 -7.42 6.15
CA LEU A 426 31.76 -7.73 7.29
C LEU A 426 31.48 -6.80 8.47
N MET A 427 31.19 -5.52 8.24
CA MET A 427 30.72 -4.59 9.27
C MET A 427 29.41 -5.05 9.93
N ARG A 428 28.39 -5.43 9.13
CA ARG A 428 27.05 -5.81 9.60
C ARG A 428 26.96 -7.17 10.31
N LEU A 429 27.89 -8.08 10.05
CA LEU A 429 27.83 -9.43 10.62
C LEU A 429 28.04 -9.46 12.14
N MET A 430 27.00 -9.87 12.86
CA MET A 430 26.94 -10.08 14.30
C MET A 430 25.91 -11.17 14.65
N PRO A 431 25.97 -11.81 15.84
CA PRO A 431 24.97 -12.77 16.28
C PRO A 431 23.55 -12.17 16.25
N ILE A 432 22.56 -12.98 15.84
CA ILE A 432 21.15 -12.60 15.96
C ILE A 432 20.71 -12.66 17.44
N VAL A 433 21.20 -13.66 18.16
CA VAL A 433 21.07 -13.79 19.61
C VAL A 433 22.48 -13.92 20.18
N TYR A 434 22.83 -13.07 21.14
CA TYR A 434 24.15 -13.08 21.79
C TYR A 434 24.25 -14.23 22.79
N GLU A 435 25.40 -14.90 22.86
CA GLU A 435 25.63 -15.94 23.88
C GLU A 435 25.92 -15.30 25.24
N LYS A 436 26.76 -14.26 25.25
CA LYS A 436 27.24 -13.60 26.47
C LYS A 436 27.17 -12.08 26.36
N THR A 437 27.15 -11.41 27.52
CA THR A 437 27.07 -9.95 27.59
C THR A 437 28.30 -9.29 26.95
N GLU A 438 29.48 -9.88 27.09
CA GLU A 438 30.74 -9.35 26.55
C GLU A 438 30.77 -9.36 25.01
N ASP A 439 29.99 -10.24 24.38
CA ASP A 439 29.89 -10.30 22.91
C ASP A 439 29.35 -8.98 22.34
N ILE A 440 28.46 -8.30 23.07
CA ILE A 440 27.84 -7.04 22.61
C ILE A 440 28.93 -6.00 22.30
N GLU A 441 29.84 -5.74 23.24
CA GLU A 441 30.91 -4.75 23.05
C GLU A 441 31.93 -5.20 21.99
N TYR A 442 32.21 -6.50 21.90
CA TYR A 442 33.08 -7.05 20.87
C TYR A 442 32.54 -6.76 19.46
N TYR A 443 31.26 -7.06 19.21
CA TYR A 443 30.64 -6.87 17.90
C TYR A 443 30.39 -5.40 17.59
N ARG A 444 30.13 -4.54 18.59
CA ARG A 444 30.09 -3.08 18.41
C ARG A 444 31.44 -2.52 17.97
N SER A 445 32.50 -2.88 18.68
CA SER A 445 33.86 -2.44 18.35
C SER A 445 34.28 -2.94 16.96
N LYS A 446 33.85 -4.16 16.59
CA LYS A 446 34.06 -4.69 15.23
C LYS A 446 33.29 -3.87 14.20
N TYR A 447 32.01 -3.59 14.42
CA TYR A 447 31.20 -2.76 13.52
C TYR A 447 31.88 -1.42 13.27
N GLU A 448 32.31 -0.72 14.32
CA GLU A 448 32.97 0.57 14.19
C GLU A 448 34.27 0.51 13.37
N ARG A 449 35.15 -0.47 13.67
CA ARG A 449 36.42 -0.64 12.94
C ARG A 449 36.20 -0.94 11.47
N GLU A 450 35.24 -1.81 11.14
CA GLU A 450 34.97 -2.17 9.74
C GLU A 450 34.23 -1.04 9.00
N LEU A 451 33.37 -0.27 9.68
CA LEU A 451 32.78 0.95 9.14
C LEU A 451 33.86 1.99 8.79
N GLN A 452 34.81 2.21 9.70
CA GLN A 452 35.91 3.14 9.45
C GLN A 452 36.73 2.72 8.23
N LYS A 453 37.06 1.42 8.10
CA LYS A 453 37.75 0.91 6.91
C LYS A 453 36.94 1.09 5.63
N ALA A 454 35.61 0.91 5.68
CA ALA A 454 34.75 1.13 4.53
C ALA A 454 34.75 2.61 4.10
N ILE A 455 34.78 3.53 5.07
CA ILE A 455 34.93 4.97 4.81
C ILE A 455 36.31 5.27 4.21
N ASP A 456 37.39 4.78 4.83
CA ASP A 456 38.77 5.06 4.42
C ASP A 456 39.11 4.52 3.02
N THR A 457 38.41 3.47 2.57
CA THR A 457 38.63 2.83 1.28
C THR A 457 37.58 3.18 0.22
N LEU A 458 36.64 4.08 0.55
CA LEU A 458 35.59 4.49 -0.37
C LEU A 458 36.18 5.24 -1.57
N CYS A 459 35.89 4.76 -2.78
CA CYS A 459 36.24 5.41 -4.03
C CYS A 459 34.98 5.65 -4.86
N LEU A 460 34.77 6.88 -5.33
CA LEU A 460 33.55 7.34 -6.03
C LEU A 460 33.89 8.13 -7.31
N GLU A 461 35.08 7.95 -7.87
CA GLU A 461 35.59 8.73 -9.01
C GLU A 461 34.85 8.40 -10.31
N THR A 462 34.57 7.12 -10.55
CA THR A 462 33.88 6.66 -11.76
C THR A 462 32.39 6.44 -11.52
N ARG A 463 31.60 6.43 -12.61
CA ARG A 463 30.17 6.12 -12.55
C ARG A 463 29.92 4.71 -12.01
N GLU A 464 30.72 3.74 -12.44
CA GLU A 464 30.64 2.34 -12.00
C GLU A 464 30.87 2.21 -10.50
N GLN A 465 31.90 2.85 -9.96
CA GLN A 465 32.19 2.87 -8.53
C GLN A 465 31.03 3.46 -7.71
N ARG A 466 30.41 4.53 -8.22
CA ARG A 466 29.24 5.16 -7.59
C ARG A 466 27.99 4.28 -7.61
N GLU A 467 27.75 3.58 -8.71
CA GLU A 467 26.65 2.62 -8.85
C GLU A 467 26.85 1.39 -7.95
N GLU A 468 28.07 0.83 -7.90
CA GLU A 468 28.42 -0.28 -7.00
C GLU A 468 28.26 0.12 -5.52
N ALA A 469 28.73 1.31 -5.15
CA ALA A 469 28.62 1.80 -3.78
C ALA A 469 27.15 2.00 -3.37
N LEU A 470 26.33 2.59 -4.25
CA LEU A 470 24.90 2.74 -4.01
C LEU A 470 24.22 1.38 -3.88
N GLN A 471 24.59 0.40 -4.71
CA GLN A 471 24.08 -0.95 -4.62
C GLN A 471 24.46 -1.63 -3.28
N GLY A 472 25.71 -1.49 -2.83
CA GLY A 472 26.20 -2.07 -1.59
C GLY A 472 25.47 -1.57 -0.33
N VAL A 473 25.11 -0.28 -0.28
CA VAL A 473 24.28 0.27 0.80
C VAL A 473 22.79 -0.06 0.66
N SER A 474 22.34 -0.47 -0.53
CA SER A 474 20.94 -0.83 -0.83
C SER A 474 20.63 -2.32 -0.66
N TRP A 475 21.63 -3.17 -0.42
CA TRP A 475 21.41 -4.62 -0.29
C TRP A 475 20.97 -5.08 1.10
N ARG A 476 21.41 -4.41 2.17
CA ARG A 476 21.14 -4.84 3.54
C ARG A 476 21.20 -3.70 4.54
N THR A 477 20.42 -3.81 5.60
CA THR A 477 20.35 -2.82 6.68
C THR A 477 21.33 -3.14 7.81
N ASN A 478 21.53 -2.16 8.71
CA ASN A 478 22.28 -2.34 9.96
C ASN A 478 21.41 -2.86 11.12
N PHE A 479 20.32 -3.57 10.80
CA PHE A 479 19.20 -3.88 11.69
C PHE A 479 19.59 -4.47 13.06
N TYR A 480 20.57 -5.37 13.11
CA TYR A 480 20.92 -6.03 14.38
C TYR A 480 21.75 -5.16 15.34
N LEU A 481 22.42 -4.11 14.86
CA LEU A 481 23.22 -3.21 15.69
C LEU A 481 22.37 -2.59 16.81
N GLN A 482 21.13 -2.24 16.50
CA GLN A 482 20.30 -1.39 17.36
C GLN A 482 19.72 -2.14 18.57
N TYR A 483 19.76 -3.46 18.53
CA TYR A 483 19.25 -4.34 19.59
C TYR A 483 20.24 -4.58 20.74
N GLN A 484 21.37 -3.86 20.75
CA GLN A 484 22.45 -4.03 21.74
C GLN A 484 22.29 -3.20 23.01
N ALA A 485 21.20 -2.43 23.16
CA ALA A 485 20.94 -1.57 24.31
C ALA A 485 22.05 -0.54 24.59
N ARG A 486 22.51 0.15 23.55
CA ARG A 486 23.52 1.21 23.62
C ARG A 486 23.09 2.43 22.82
N ASN A 487 23.65 3.60 23.12
CA ASN A 487 23.42 4.77 22.27
C ASN A 487 24.08 4.53 20.90
N ASP A 488 23.29 4.63 19.83
CA ASP A 488 23.73 4.36 18.47
C ASP A 488 24.00 5.65 17.68
N LEU A 489 23.82 6.83 18.28
CA LEU A 489 23.93 8.12 17.60
C LEU A 489 25.26 8.30 16.87
N GLU A 490 26.38 8.04 17.53
CA GLU A 490 27.69 8.22 16.90
C GLU A 490 27.92 7.26 15.72
N LEU A 491 27.57 5.99 15.89
CA LEU A 491 27.72 4.97 14.84
C LEU A 491 26.77 5.24 13.66
N GLN A 492 25.53 5.64 13.95
CA GLN A 492 24.55 6.01 12.93
C GLN A 492 24.93 7.31 12.22
N ASN A 493 25.52 8.29 12.91
CA ASN A 493 26.05 9.48 12.26
C ASN A 493 27.19 9.13 11.28
N LYS A 494 28.12 8.26 11.69
CA LYS A 494 29.20 7.79 10.81
C LYS A 494 28.64 7.06 9.59
N TYR A 495 27.71 6.13 9.79
CA TYR A 495 27.09 5.38 8.69
C TYR A 495 26.22 6.26 7.79
N GLY A 496 25.41 7.15 8.37
CA GLY A 496 24.56 8.07 7.63
C GLY A 496 25.37 9.06 6.79
N ASN A 497 26.52 9.52 7.28
CA ASN A 497 27.44 10.33 6.47
C ASN A 497 28.04 9.54 5.30
N LEU A 498 28.39 8.25 5.49
CA LEU A 498 28.84 7.37 4.40
C LEU A 498 27.74 7.22 3.33
N VAL A 499 26.50 6.93 3.73
CA VAL A 499 25.36 6.83 2.80
C VAL A 499 25.12 8.16 2.08
N TYR A 500 25.17 9.28 2.79
CA TYR A 500 25.03 10.61 2.20
C TYR A 500 26.11 10.90 1.15
N GLN A 501 27.38 10.59 1.43
CA GLN A 501 28.47 10.74 0.46
C GLN A 501 28.24 9.89 -0.79
N ILE A 502 27.82 8.64 -0.63
CA ILE A 502 27.53 7.74 -1.75
C ILE A 502 26.36 8.28 -2.58
N THR A 503 25.23 8.58 -1.94
CA THR A 503 23.99 8.98 -2.62
C THR A 503 24.14 10.32 -3.35
N THR A 504 24.82 11.30 -2.74
CA THR A 504 25.06 12.61 -3.38
C THR A 504 26.11 12.57 -4.48
N ALA A 505 27.11 11.69 -4.39
CA ALA A 505 28.02 11.47 -5.50
C ALA A 505 27.30 10.83 -6.69
N THR A 506 26.43 9.85 -6.45
CA THR A 506 25.71 9.12 -7.51
C THR A 506 24.60 9.96 -8.13
N LEU A 507 23.88 10.76 -7.34
CA LEU A 507 22.71 11.54 -7.75
C LEU A 507 22.83 13.02 -7.28
N PRO A 508 23.79 13.80 -7.81
CA PRO A 508 24.14 15.12 -7.28
C PRO A 508 23.01 16.16 -7.34
N ASP A 509 22.13 16.08 -8.33
CA ASP A 509 20.99 17.00 -8.48
C ASP A 509 19.97 16.85 -7.33
N ARG A 510 20.03 15.74 -6.59
CA ARG A 510 19.17 15.42 -5.45
C ARG A 510 19.83 15.66 -4.10
N ALA A 511 20.98 16.34 -4.07
CA ALA A 511 21.68 16.72 -2.85
C ALA A 511 21.27 18.11 -2.33
N ARG A 512 20.69 18.95 -3.21
CA ARG A 512 20.39 20.35 -2.92
C ARG A 512 19.08 20.48 -2.15
N LYS A 513 18.99 21.50 -1.29
CA LYS A 513 17.71 21.89 -0.68
C LYS A 513 16.73 22.29 -1.78
N LEU A 514 15.49 21.84 -1.65
CA LEU A 514 14.39 22.14 -2.56
C LEU A 514 13.61 23.34 -2.05
N ALA A 515 13.17 24.22 -2.96
CA ALA A 515 12.26 25.31 -2.61
C ALA A 515 10.90 24.76 -2.18
N MET A 516 10.23 25.45 -1.25
CA MET A 516 8.87 25.10 -0.85
C MET A 516 7.93 25.28 -2.05
N PRO A 517 7.20 24.24 -2.49
CA PRO A 517 6.21 24.38 -3.54
C PRO A 517 5.07 25.28 -3.11
N GLU A 518 4.47 26.00 -4.06
CA GLU A 518 3.19 26.66 -3.83
C GLU A 518 2.09 25.61 -3.54
N PRO A 519 1.18 25.87 -2.58
CA PRO A 519 0.03 25.02 -2.33
C PRO A 519 -0.88 24.98 -3.57
N ASP A 520 -1.21 23.78 -4.04
CA ASP A 520 -2.26 23.62 -5.06
C ASP A 520 -3.61 23.53 -4.34
N ASN A 521 -4.59 24.32 -4.75
CA ASN A 521 -5.89 24.48 -4.08
C ASN A 521 -5.78 24.77 -2.55
N GLY A 522 -4.68 25.37 -2.10
CA GLY A 522 -4.44 25.71 -0.69
C GLY A 522 -4.06 24.54 0.23
N LYS A 523 -3.82 23.32 -0.30
CA LYS A 523 -3.54 22.13 0.52
C LYS A 523 -2.05 21.83 0.69
N ILE A 524 -1.68 21.31 1.87
CA ILE A 524 -0.36 20.78 2.16
C ILE A 524 -0.27 19.31 1.71
N ARG A 525 0.49 19.07 0.64
CA ARG A 525 0.94 17.74 0.19
C ARG A 525 1.95 17.12 1.15
N VAL A 526 1.59 15.98 1.74
CA VAL A 526 2.42 15.17 2.65
C VAL A 526 2.62 13.78 2.06
N GLY A 527 3.87 13.34 1.93
CA GLY A 527 4.23 12.00 1.50
C GLY A 527 4.56 11.08 2.68
N TYR A 528 4.07 9.84 2.67
CA TYR A 528 4.47 8.77 3.59
C TYR A 528 5.17 7.65 2.82
N ILE A 529 6.39 7.29 3.21
CA ILE A 529 7.19 6.26 2.52
C ILE A 529 7.60 5.14 3.47
N SER A 530 7.44 3.90 3.02
CA SER A 530 7.88 2.68 3.73
C SER A 530 7.83 1.44 2.83
N ALA A 531 8.67 0.43 3.11
CA ALA A 531 8.55 -0.91 2.53
C ALA A 531 7.49 -1.78 3.24
N HIS A 532 6.79 -1.19 4.21
CA HIS A 532 5.96 -1.90 5.16
C HIS A 532 4.52 -1.39 5.19
N LEU A 533 4.06 -0.74 4.12
CA LEU A 533 2.65 -0.44 3.86
C LEU A 533 1.89 -1.71 3.44
N ARG A 534 1.96 -2.74 4.28
CA ARG A 534 1.39 -4.10 4.14
C ARG A 534 1.09 -4.64 5.54
N ARG A 535 0.63 -5.89 5.69
CA ARG A 535 0.41 -6.55 7.00
C ARG A 535 1.70 -6.60 7.81
N HIS A 536 1.96 -5.53 8.53
CA HIS A 536 3.21 -5.24 9.22
C HIS A 536 2.95 -4.23 10.34
N THR A 537 3.77 -4.26 11.38
CA THR A 537 3.64 -3.38 12.55
C THR A 537 3.66 -1.90 12.18
N VAL A 538 4.57 -1.46 11.30
CA VAL A 538 4.67 -0.06 10.84
C VAL A 538 3.32 0.43 10.26
N ALA A 539 2.71 -0.36 9.36
CA ALA A 539 1.40 0.00 8.81
C ALA A 539 0.32 0.11 9.89
N LYS A 540 0.28 -0.80 10.87
CA LYS A 540 -0.69 -0.76 11.97
C LYS A 540 -0.54 0.51 12.82
N LEU A 541 0.69 0.86 13.19
CA LEU A 541 0.99 1.99 14.07
C LEU A 541 0.60 3.33 13.44
N PHE A 542 0.93 3.54 12.15
CA PHE A 542 0.78 4.84 11.51
C PHE A 542 -0.47 4.97 10.64
N ARG A 543 -1.34 3.94 10.59
CA ARG A 543 -2.62 3.98 9.86
C ARG A 543 -3.44 5.22 10.24
N GLY A 544 -3.49 5.53 11.54
CA GLY A 544 -4.25 6.67 12.07
C GLY A 544 -3.83 8.03 11.52
N TRP A 545 -2.56 8.19 11.11
CA TRP A 545 -2.04 9.44 10.54
C TRP A 545 -2.69 9.76 9.19
N LEU A 546 -3.05 8.73 8.43
CA LEU A 546 -3.73 8.90 7.15
C LEU A 546 -5.26 8.88 7.34
N ALA A 547 -5.75 8.01 8.23
CA ALA A 547 -7.19 7.79 8.43
C ALA A 547 -7.91 9.00 9.03
N TYR A 548 -7.26 9.75 9.92
CA TYR A 548 -7.88 10.85 10.65
C TYR A 548 -7.41 12.24 10.20
N ARG A 549 -6.74 12.33 9.04
CA ARG A 549 -6.30 13.61 8.50
C ARG A 549 -7.46 14.53 8.14
N ASP A 550 -7.23 15.84 8.23
CA ASP A 550 -8.10 16.84 7.65
C ASP A 550 -7.93 16.90 6.11
N ARG A 551 -8.85 16.25 5.39
CA ARG A 551 -8.87 16.22 3.91
C ARG A 551 -9.09 17.59 3.25
N GLN A 552 -9.55 18.59 4.00
CA GLN A 552 -9.70 19.95 3.48
C GLN A 552 -8.35 20.68 3.43
N GLN A 553 -7.41 20.32 4.31
CA GLN A 553 -6.11 20.99 4.43
C GLN A 553 -4.94 20.17 3.89
N PHE A 554 -5.06 18.84 3.86
CA PHE A 554 -3.95 17.95 3.49
C PHE A 554 -4.30 17.05 2.31
N GLU A 555 -3.31 16.86 1.45
CA GLU A 555 -3.31 15.85 0.40
C GLU A 555 -2.21 14.83 0.72
N VAL A 556 -2.55 13.54 0.70
CA VAL A 556 -1.67 12.46 1.14
C VAL A 556 -1.19 11.61 -0.03
N TYR A 557 0.13 11.47 -0.10
CA TYR A 557 0.84 10.62 -1.04
C TYR A 557 1.44 9.44 -0.27
N SER A 558 1.23 8.22 -0.72
CA SER A 558 1.87 7.03 -0.14
C SER A 558 2.79 6.37 -1.13
N TYR A 559 4.02 6.07 -0.69
CA TYR A 559 5.05 5.41 -1.48
C TYR A 559 5.39 4.07 -0.84
N SER A 560 4.76 3.00 -1.34
CA SER A 560 5.11 1.63 -0.95
C SER A 560 6.35 1.19 -1.72
N ILE A 561 7.43 0.90 -1.01
CA ILE A 561 8.68 0.39 -1.59
C ILE A 561 8.95 -1.04 -1.14
N ASP A 562 7.94 -1.91 -1.10
CA ASP A 562 8.14 -3.34 -0.85
C ASP A 562 8.76 -4.02 -2.07
N ILE A 563 9.97 -4.58 -1.91
CA ILE A 563 10.72 -5.26 -2.97
C ILE A 563 9.94 -6.43 -3.60
N ASN A 564 9.04 -7.05 -2.84
CA ASN A 564 8.24 -8.18 -3.29
C ASN A 564 6.94 -7.77 -4.00
N GLY A 565 6.62 -6.47 -4.03
CA GLY A 565 5.35 -5.97 -4.55
C GLY A 565 4.14 -6.59 -3.84
N THR A 566 4.22 -6.83 -2.53
CA THR A 566 3.11 -7.45 -1.79
C THR A 566 1.92 -6.52 -1.76
N ILE A 567 0.75 -7.02 -2.15
CA ILE A 567 -0.52 -6.32 -2.04
C ILE A 567 -1.45 -7.16 -1.17
N ASP A 568 -1.65 -6.73 0.07
CA ASP A 568 -2.59 -7.31 1.02
C ASP A 568 -3.61 -6.28 1.50
N ASP A 569 -4.50 -6.67 2.43
CA ASP A 569 -5.58 -5.80 2.91
C ASP A 569 -5.05 -4.49 3.54
N SER A 570 -3.90 -4.53 4.22
CA SER A 570 -3.30 -3.32 4.78
C SER A 570 -2.75 -2.43 3.67
N THR A 571 -2.14 -2.99 2.63
CA THR A 571 -1.73 -2.21 1.44
C THR A 571 -2.92 -1.53 0.77
N ARG A 572 -4.01 -2.25 0.58
CA ARG A 572 -5.26 -1.71 0.01
C ARG A 572 -5.84 -0.62 0.88
N GLU A 573 -5.81 -0.78 2.19
CA GLU A 573 -6.26 0.26 3.10
C GLU A 573 -5.44 1.54 2.95
N TYR A 574 -4.12 1.46 2.92
CA TYR A 574 -3.26 2.63 2.65
C TYR A 574 -3.53 3.25 1.28
N TRP A 575 -3.81 2.43 0.27
CA TRP A 575 -4.24 2.91 -1.04
C TRP A 575 -5.53 3.72 -0.92
N HIS A 576 -6.59 3.19 -0.30
CA HIS A 576 -7.86 3.90 -0.12
C HIS A 576 -7.75 5.15 0.75
N LEU A 577 -6.86 5.14 1.75
CA LEU A 577 -6.62 6.28 2.60
C LEU A 577 -5.81 7.36 1.89
N SER A 578 -5.06 7.08 0.84
CA SER A 578 -4.23 8.07 0.16
C SER A 578 -4.97 8.79 -0.96
N ASP A 579 -4.60 10.04 -1.22
CA ASP A 579 -5.05 10.76 -2.41
C ASP A 579 -4.24 10.32 -3.64
N ARG A 580 -2.97 9.95 -3.45
CA ARG A 580 -2.11 9.25 -4.42
C ARG A 580 -1.38 8.08 -3.78
N PHE A 581 -1.36 6.93 -4.44
CA PHE A 581 -0.65 5.74 -3.96
C PHE A 581 0.25 5.18 -5.06
N TYR A 582 1.53 5.02 -4.74
CA TYR A 582 2.55 4.44 -5.63
C TYR A 582 3.10 3.16 -5.00
N SER A 583 3.30 2.14 -5.82
CA SER A 583 3.90 0.87 -5.43
C SER A 583 5.13 0.59 -6.28
N PHE A 584 6.27 0.37 -5.64
CA PHE A 584 7.57 0.12 -6.27
C PHE A 584 8.15 -1.21 -5.79
N ASP A 585 8.25 -2.16 -6.71
CA ASP A 585 8.88 -3.45 -6.48
C ASP A 585 10.40 -3.41 -6.76
N GLN A 586 11.04 -4.57 -6.84
CA GLN A 586 12.47 -4.70 -7.12
C GLN A 586 12.93 -4.15 -8.48
N SER A 587 12.03 -3.96 -9.45
CA SER A 587 12.38 -3.48 -10.79
C SER A 587 12.64 -1.97 -10.83
N GLN A 588 12.11 -1.20 -9.88
CA GLN A 588 12.35 0.24 -9.81
C GLN A 588 13.58 0.57 -8.96
N THR A 589 14.45 1.40 -9.53
CA THR A 589 15.69 1.85 -8.90
C THR A 589 15.46 3.02 -7.92
N ILE A 590 16.44 3.30 -7.06
CA ILE A 590 16.46 4.49 -6.20
C ILE A 590 16.26 5.78 -7.03
N ASP A 591 16.86 5.83 -8.22
CA ASP A 591 16.75 6.94 -9.18
C ASP A 591 15.31 7.08 -9.71
N THR A 592 14.65 5.99 -10.08
CA THR A 592 13.25 5.99 -10.53
C THR A 592 12.30 6.46 -9.43
N ILE A 593 12.41 5.88 -8.23
CA ILE A 593 11.55 6.20 -7.09
C ILE A 593 11.72 7.67 -6.69
N SER A 594 12.96 8.16 -6.63
CA SER A 594 13.24 9.55 -6.30
C SER A 594 12.73 10.55 -7.35
N ARG A 595 12.72 10.20 -8.65
CA ARG A 595 12.10 11.07 -9.68
C ARG A 595 10.60 11.24 -9.42
N GLN A 596 9.90 10.14 -9.12
CA GLN A 596 8.47 10.19 -8.84
C GLN A 596 8.17 11.10 -7.64
N ILE A 597 8.87 10.91 -6.53
CA ILE A 597 8.65 11.70 -5.31
C ILE A 597 8.89 13.20 -5.57
N ILE A 598 9.95 13.54 -6.31
CA ILE A 598 10.24 14.94 -6.67
C ILE A 598 9.16 15.51 -7.59
N SER A 599 8.67 14.74 -8.57
CA SER A 599 7.62 15.20 -9.49
C SER A 599 6.30 15.49 -8.79
N ASP A 600 6.04 14.85 -7.66
CA ASP A 600 4.84 15.07 -6.86
C ASP A 600 4.86 16.38 -6.05
N ARG A 601 6.01 17.10 -6.04
CA ARG A 601 6.16 18.43 -5.43
C ARG A 601 5.63 18.49 -3.99
N LEU A 602 6.01 17.51 -3.18
CA LEU A 602 5.62 17.44 -1.77
C LEU A 602 6.14 18.64 -0.98
N HIS A 603 5.39 19.07 0.04
CA HIS A 603 5.90 20.01 1.05
C HIS A 603 6.70 19.25 2.11
N ILE A 604 6.20 18.08 2.50
CA ILE A 604 6.75 17.24 3.57
C ILE A 604 6.81 15.80 3.09
N LEU A 605 7.96 15.14 3.30
CA LEU A 605 8.12 13.69 3.14
C LEU A 605 8.43 13.06 4.50
N VAL A 606 7.67 12.05 4.88
CA VAL A 606 7.79 11.33 6.14
C VAL A 606 8.15 9.88 5.88
N TYR A 607 9.32 9.48 6.35
CA TYR A 607 9.73 8.09 6.41
C TYR A 607 9.10 7.44 7.64
N LEU A 608 8.20 6.47 7.44
CA LEU A 608 7.58 5.75 8.56
C LEU A 608 8.59 4.84 9.29
N ASP A 609 9.65 4.46 8.59
CA ASP A 609 10.81 3.77 9.12
C ASP A 609 12.04 4.07 8.26
N ILE A 610 13.21 4.08 8.91
CA ILE A 610 14.51 4.03 8.23
C ILE A 610 15.32 2.88 8.82
N GLY A 611 15.88 2.05 7.95
CA GLY A 611 16.75 0.94 8.34
C GLY A 611 16.03 -0.37 8.65
N MET A 612 14.71 -0.48 8.47
CA MET A 612 14.03 -1.77 8.43
C MET A 612 14.16 -2.45 7.06
N ASP A 613 13.99 -1.67 5.99
CA ASP A 613 14.29 -2.08 4.61
C ASP A 613 15.55 -1.40 4.09
N ALA A 614 16.29 -2.08 3.21
CA ALA A 614 17.59 -1.59 2.74
C ALA A 614 17.46 -0.40 1.78
N ARG A 615 16.32 -0.21 1.10
CA ARG A 615 16.10 0.89 0.15
C ARG A 615 15.71 2.21 0.83
N THR A 616 15.15 2.17 2.04
CA THR A 616 14.73 3.41 2.75
C THR A 616 15.91 4.30 3.08
N THR A 617 17.04 3.73 3.49
CA THR A 617 18.23 4.50 3.90
C THR A 617 18.86 5.30 2.75
N PRO A 618 19.17 4.74 1.56
CA PRO A 618 19.68 5.52 0.45
C PRO A 618 18.67 6.52 -0.11
N LEU A 619 17.36 6.22 -0.11
CA LEU A 619 16.33 7.21 -0.46
C LEU A 619 16.33 8.38 0.52
N ALA A 620 16.39 8.10 1.82
CA ALA A 620 16.47 9.09 2.88
C ALA A 620 17.76 9.90 2.84
N GLY A 621 18.85 9.34 2.28
CA GLY A 621 20.12 10.03 2.05
C GLY A 621 20.07 11.09 0.93
N LEU A 622 18.98 11.14 0.17
CA LEU A 622 18.71 12.19 -0.81
C LEU A 622 17.78 13.27 -0.21
N ARG A 623 17.74 14.44 -0.85
CA ARG A 623 16.75 15.48 -0.57
C ARG A 623 15.63 15.43 -1.61
N LEU A 624 14.51 14.83 -1.23
CA LEU A 624 13.35 14.55 -2.09
C LEU A 624 12.14 15.45 -1.80
N ALA A 625 12.12 16.11 -0.65
CA ALA A 625 11.15 17.15 -0.30
C ALA A 625 11.83 18.31 0.46
N PRO A 626 11.22 19.52 0.50
CA PRO A 626 11.72 20.65 1.27
C PRO A 626 11.89 20.32 2.75
N VAL A 627 10.94 19.60 3.34
CA VAL A 627 10.98 19.08 4.71
C VAL A 627 10.98 17.56 4.67
N GLN A 628 11.96 16.93 5.35
CA GLN A 628 12.00 15.48 5.50
C GLN A 628 11.98 15.09 6.97
N CYS A 629 11.07 14.19 7.32
CA CYS A 629 10.92 13.68 8.67
C CYS A 629 11.09 12.17 8.67
N VAL A 630 11.47 11.62 9.82
CA VAL A 630 11.36 10.18 10.12
C VAL A 630 10.53 10.00 11.39
N THR A 631 9.84 8.88 11.54
CA THR A 631 9.14 8.50 12.78
C THR A 631 9.60 7.13 13.27
N TRP A 632 9.06 6.72 14.40
CA TRP A 632 9.56 5.63 15.23
C TRP A 632 9.12 4.22 14.80
N GLY A 633 8.70 4.00 13.55
CA GLY A 633 8.52 2.63 13.03
C GLY A 633 9.76 1.77 13.22
N HIS A 634 10.92 2.43 13.16
CA HIS A 634 12.15 1.97 13.80
C HIS A 634 12.67 3.04 14.77
N PRO A 635 12.54 2.85 16.10
CA PRO A 635 12.70 3.90 17.13
C PRO A 635 14.16 4.23 17.45
N ILE A 636 14.88 4.75 16.45
CA ILE A 636 16.29 5.14 16.50
C ILE A 636 16.55 6.34 15.57
N THR A 637 17.58 7.12 15.86
CA THR A 637 18.12 8.10 14.90
C THR A 637 18.46 7.45 13.55
N SER A 638 18.13 8.15 12.46
CA SER A 638 18.57 7.78 11.12
C SER A 638 20.06 8.04 10.93
N GLY A 639 20.62 8.99 11.69
CA GLY A 639 21.98 9.48 11.53
C GLY A 639 22.24 10.19 10.20
N LEU A 640 21.21 10.48 9.39
CA LEU A 640 21.35 11.09 8.07
C LEU A 640 21.30 12.62 8.14
N PRO A 641 22.18 13.35 7.41
CA PRO A 641 22.15 14.82 7.36
C PRO A 641 20.91 15.39 6.67
N THR A 642 20.21 14.57 5.90
CA THR A 642 19.10 14.96 5.02
C THR A 642 17.73 14.84 5.67
N ILE A 643 17.66 14.30 6.89
CA ILE A 643 16.42 14.22 7.67
C ILE A 643 16.43 15.36 8.70
N ASP A 644 15.39 16.20 8.67
CA ASP A 644 15.31 17.40 9.48
C ASP A 644 14.74 17.10 10.88
N TYR A 645 13.70 16.26 10.94
CA TYR A 645 12.93 16.02 12.16
C TYR A 645 12.74 14.54 12.45
N PHE A 646 12.79 14.20 13.74
CA PHE A 646 12.31 12.91 14.25
C PHE A 646 10.97 13.13 14.95
N LEU A 647 9.90 12.59 14.37
CA LEU A 647 8.54 12.67 14.93
C LEU A 647 8.38 11.55 15.95
N SER A 648 8.28 11.92 17.23
CA SER A 648 8.23 10.99 18.37
C SER A 648 6.99 11.19 19.24
N SER A 649 6.92 10.41 20.31
CA SER A 649 5.90 10.43 21.35
C SER A 649 6.45 11.08 22.63
N GLU A 650 5.70 12.05 23.15
CA GLU A 650 5.99 12.71 24.43
C GLU A 650 6.12 11.70 25.58
N LEU A 651 5.23 10.71 25.67
CA LEU A 651 5.22 9.75 26.77
C LEU A 651 6.32 8.68 26.68
N MET A 652 6.85 8.43 25.47
CA MET A 652 7.89 7.44 25.23
C MET A 652 9.30 8.01 25.40
N GLU A 653 9.51 9.29 25.14
CA GLU A 653 10.83 9.90 25.29
C GLU A 653 11.25 10.06 26.77
N PRO A 654 12.55 9.97 27.07
CA PRO A 654 13.09 10.47 28.33
C PRO A 654 13.27 12.00 28.26
N GLU A 655 13.57 12.61 29.42
CA GLU A 655 13.80 14.05 29.53
C GLU A 655 14.97 14.52 28.66
N ASP A 656 16.04 13.72 28.58
CA ASP A 656 17.24 13.97 27.78
C ASP A 656 17.17 13.40 26.34
N GLY A 657 15.96 13.07 25.87
CA GLY A 657 15.73 12.40 24.58
C GLY A 657 16.34 13.12 23.37
N ASP A 658 16.44 14.45 23.40
CA ASP A 658 17.06 15.24 22.31
C ASP A 658 18.52 14.85 22.06
N SER A 659 19.23 14.34 23.07
CA SER A 659 20.63 13.90 22.95
C SER A 659 20.80 12.56 22.24
N HIS A 660 19.70 11.86 21.91
CA HIS A 660 19.71 10.56 21.25
C HIS A 660 19.55 10.63 19.73
N TYR A 661 19.25 11.82 19.20
CA TYR A 661 18.91 12.01 17.79
C TYR A 661 19.86 12.98 17.09
N ARG A 662 20.02 12.78 15.78
CA ARG A 662 20.72 13.75 14.92
C ARG A 662 19.73 14.82 14.48
N GLU A 663 18.53 14.36 14.16
CA GLU A 663 17.38 15.13 13.78
C GLU A 663 16.90 16.00 14.95
N LYS A 664 16.14 17.05 14.64
CA LYS A 664 15.41 17.78 15.68
C LYS A 664 14.22 16.93 16.16
N LEU A 665 14.20 16.60 17.44
CA LEU A 665 13.15 15.80 18.04
C LEU A 665 11.84 16.60 18.20
N ILE A 666 10.73 16.05 17.71
CA ILE A 666 9.37 16.58 17.88
C ILE A 666 8.60 15.60 18.73
N ARG A 667 8.17 16.03 19.92
CA ARG A 667 7.39 15.21 20.86
C ARG A 667 5.90 15.47 20.67
N LEU A 668 5.23 14.60 19.94
CA LEU A 668 3.79 14.66 19.75
C LEU A 668 3.09 14.12 21.01
N PRO A 669 1.91 14.66 21.38
CA PRO A 669 1.19 14.26 22.58
C PRO A 669 0.95 12.75 22.68
N ASN A 670 0.89 12.26 23.91
CA ASN A 670 0.57 10.88 24.24
C ASN A 670 1.48 9.87 23.50
N LEU A 671 0.90 8.89 22.80
CA LEU A 671 1.62 7.85 22.04
C LEU A 671 1.96 8.27 20.61
N SER A 672 1.64 9.50 20.20
CA SER A 672 1.78 10.04 18.84
C SER A 672 1.05 9.28 17.72
N ILE A 673 0.19 8.32 18.03
CA ILE A 673 -0.52 7.49 17.06
C ILE A 673 -1.99 7.33 17.47
N ALA A 674 -2.85 7.14 16.47
CA ALA A 674 -4.22 6.68 16.66
C ALA A 674 -4.28 5.20 16.22
N TYR A 675 -4.09 4.29 17.17
CA TYR A 675 -4.06 2.85 16.91
C TYR A 675 -5.45 2.25 17.08
N PRO A 676 -6.04 1.62 16.05
CA PRO A 676 -7.37 1.03 16.17
C PRO A 676 -7.33 -0.23 17.05
N LYS A 677 -8.36 -0.40 17.87
CA LYS A 677 -8.49 -1.61 18.69
C LYS A 677 -8.54 -2.86 17.79
N PRO A 678 -7.69 -3.88 18.01
CA PRO A 678 -7.67 -5.07 17.17
C PRO A 678 -8.89 -5.96 17.42
N ASN A 679 -9.36 -6.61 16.35
CA ASN A 679 -10.41 -7.64 16.44
C ASN A 679 -9.86 -8.92 17.08
N LEU A 680 -10.49 -9.36 18.15
CA LEU A 680 -10.13 -10.60 18.85
C LEU A 680 -10.89 -11.79 18.23
N PRO A 681 -10.30 -13.01 18.26
CA PRO A 681 -10.98 -14.20 17.78
C PRO A 681 -12.21 -14.53 18.63
N GLU A 682 -13.30 -14.94 17.97
CA GLU A 682 -14.58 -15.28 18.62
C GLU A 682 -14.63 -16.70 19.18
N THR A 683 -13.87 -17.62 18.58
CA THR A 683 -13.81 -19.01 19.03
C THR A 683 -12.98 -19.14 20.31
N GLN A 684 -13.13 -20.25 21.03
CA GLN A 684 -12.34 -20.51 22.24
C GLN A 684 -11.33 -21.63 21.98
N LYS A 685 -10.13 -21.49 22.56
CA LYS A 685 -9.11 -22.52 22.65
C LYS A 685 -8.72 -22.73 24.11
N THR A 686 -8.26 -23.93 24.40
CA THR A 686 -7.70 -24.31 25.71
C THR A 686 -6.19 -24.07 25.74
N ARG A 687 -5.63 -24.02 26.95
CA ARG A 687 -4.17 -23.95 27.16
C ARG A 687 -3.48 -25.17 26.57
N SER A 688 -4.04 -26.35 26.78
CA SER A 688 -3.53 -27.61 26.24
C SER A 688 -3.41 -27.60 24.71
N GLU A 689 -4.40 -27.06 23.99
CA GLU A 689 -4.34 -26.90 22.52
C GLU A 689 -3.25 -25.93 22.05
N MET A 690 -2.83 -25.00 22.91
CA MET A 690 -1.77 -24.03 22.64
C MET A 690 -0.40 -24.46 23.21
N GLY A 691 -0.28 -25.69 23.73
CA GLY A 691 0.96 -26.19 24.33
C GLY A 691 1.29 -25.58 25.70
N LEU A 692 0.30 -25.01 26.39
CA LEU A 692 0.44 -24.35 27.68
C LEU A 692 0.02 -25.30 28.83
N LYS A 693 0.69 -25.19 29.98
CA LYS A 693 0.44 -26.03 31.15
C LYS A 693 -0.78 -25.55 31.92
N GLU A 694 -1.77 -26.44 32.06
CA GLU A 694 -2.94 -26.18 32.91
C GLU A 694 -2.53 -25.94 34.37
N GLY A 695 -3.21 -25.00 35.05
CA GLY A 695 -2.97 -24.68 36.46
C GLY A 695 -1.63 -23.98 36.78
N SER A 696 -0.81 -23.66 35.78
CA SER A 696 0.38 -22.81 35.93
C SER A 696 0.04 -21.32 35.75
N ILE A 697 0.87 -20.44 36.29
CA ILE A 697 0.90 -19.02 35.94
C ILE A 697 1.73 -18.86 34.67
N VAL A 698 1.08 -18.46 33.59
CA VAL A 698 1.71 -18.33 32.28
C VAL A 698 2.25 -16.90 32.09
N TYR A 699 3.57 -16.78 32.06
CA TYR A 699 4.30 -15.56 31.74
C TYR A 699 4.63 -15.55 30.24
N LEU A 700 3.92 -14.71 29.48
CA LEU A 700 4.13 -14.52 28.07
C LEU A 700 5.33 -13.60 27.81
N ASN A 701 6.21 -14.02 26.89
CA ASN A 701 7.37 -13.30 26.40
C ASN A 701 7.33 -13.31 24.87
N CYS A 702 6.39 -12.56 24.29
CA CYS A 702 5.99 -12.69 22.88
C CYS A 702 6.79 -11.83 21.89
N GLN A 703 7.78 -11.08 22.36
CA GLN A 703 8.66 -10.29 21.51
C GLN A 703 9.70 -11.16 20.80
N THR A 704 10.25 -10.69 19.68
CA THR A 704 11.22 -11.43 18.87
C THR A 704 12.51 -11.76 19.64
N LEU A 705 13.08 -12.95 19.39
CA LEU A 705 14.15 -13.50 20.22
C LEU A 705 15.43 -12.64 20.30
N PHE A 706 15.77 -11.91 19.22
CA PHE A 706 16.93 -11.00 19.19
C PHE A 706 16.81 -9.80 20.14
N LYS A 707 15.64 -9.53 20.72
CA LYS A 707 15.45 -8.47 21.74
C LYS A 707 15.90 -8.92 23.12
N TYR A 708 15.97 -10.21 23.40
CA TYR A 708 16.39 -10.72 24.72
C TYR A 708 17.91 -10.76 24.80
N LEU A 709 18.47 -9.96 25.70
CA LEU A 709 19.90 -9.85 25.92
C LEU A 709 20.35 -10.69 27.13
N PRO A 710 21.56 -11.31 27.06
CA PRO A 710 22.03 -12.27 28.05
C PRO A 710 22.10 -11.71 29.48
N GLN A 711 22.38 -10.41 29.66
CA GLN A 711 22.41 -9.78 30.98
C GLN A 711 21.05 -9.76 31.71
N ASN A 712 19.95 -10.14 31.03
CA ASN A 712 18.60 -10.15 31.58
C ASN A 712 18.03 -11.58 31.75
N ASP A 713 18.76 -12.63 31.36
CA ASP A 713 18.23 -13.99 31.39
C ASP A 713 17.97 -14.52 32.82
N ASP A 714 18.64 -13.99 33.84
CA ASP A 714 18.40 -14.36 35.25
C ASP A 714 17.01 -13.94 35.77
N ILE A 715 16.31 -13.04 35.09
CA ILE A 715 14.95 -12.61 35.47
C ILE A 715 14.03 -13.82 35.59
N PHE A 716 14.04 -14.71 34.61
CA PHE A 716 13.12 -15.85 34.53
C PHE A 716 13.32 -16.86 35.66
N PRO A 717 14.52 -17.43 35.91
CA PRO A 717 14.70 -18.37 37.01
C PRO A 717 14.52 -17.71 38.39
N ARG A 718 14.78 -16.41 38.54
CA ARG A 718 14.53 -15.69 39.79
C ARG A 718 13.04 -15.56 40.11
N ILE A 719 12.20 -15.34 39.09
CA ILE A 719 10.73 -15.40 39.23
C ILE A 719 10.31 -16.86 39.53
N ALA A 720 10.83 -17.83 38.79
CA ALA A 720 10.50 -19.26 38.95
C ALA A 720 10.73 -19.78 40.37
N ARG A 721 11.84 -19.39 41.01
CA ARG A 721 12.14 -19.76 42.41
C ARG A 721 11.09 -19.27 43.41
N LYS A 722 10.42 -18.15 43.12
CA LYS A 722 9.39 -17.55 43.99
C LYS A 722 7.97 -17.95 43.59
N VAL A 723 7.76 -18.36 42.33
CA VAL A 723 6.48 -18.80 41.77
C VAL A 723 6.64 -20.23 41.21
N PRO A 724 6.57 -21.28 42.05
CA PRO A 724 6.92 -22.64 41.64
C PRO A 724 6.03 -23.23 40.54
N ARG A 725 4.78 -22.78 40.42
CA ARG A 725 3.86 -23.17 39.34
C ARG A 725 3.86 -22.12 38.22
N SER A 726 5.03 -21.78 37.69
CA SER A 726 5.15 -20.83 36.57
C SER A 726 5.49 -21.53 35.26
N GLN A 727 5.05 -20.94 34.14
CA GLN A 727 5.47 -21.29 32.80
C GLN A 727 5.86 -20.03 32.03
N PHE A 728 7.07 -19.96 31.50
CA PHE A 728 7.56 -18.90 30.62
C PHE A 728 7.42 -19.35 29.16
N VAL A 729 6.73 -18.55 28.36
CA VAL A 729 6.41 -18.88 26.96
C VAL A 729 7.05 -17.87 26.02
N PHE A 730 7.83 -18.37 25.07
CA PHE A 730 8.46 -17.58 24.01
C PHE A 730 7.98 -18.05 22.64
N ILE A 731 8.11 -17.21 21.61
CA ILE A 731 7.79 -17.57 20.22
C ILE A 731 9.07 -17.81 19.44
N ALA A 732 9.14 -18.94 18.72
CA ALA A 732 10.29 -19.34 17.95
C ALA A 732 10.67 -18.31 16.88
N HIS A 733 11.97 -18.18 16.62
CA HIS A 733 12.48 -17.45 15.48
C HIS A 733 12.24 -18.25 14.18
N GLN A 734 12.27 -17.58 13.02
CA GLN A 734 12.14 -18.25 11.72
C GLN A 734 13.26 -19.25 11.41
N SER A 735 14.39 -19.14 12.12
CA SER A 735 15.50 -20.08 12.05
C SER A 735 15.54 -20.91 13.33
N ASP A 736 15.52 -22.22 13.16
CA ASP A 736 15.67 -23.20 14.23
C ASP A 736 17.03 -23.08 14.93
N PHE A 737 18.08 -22.72 14.20
CA PHE A 737 19.40 -22.50 14.80
C PHE A 737 19.36 -21.34 15.80
N VAL A 738 18.76 -20.20 15.43
CA VAL A 738 18.62 -19.05 16.32
C VAL A 738 17.76 -19.40 17.54
N THR A 739 16.66 -20.13 17.33
CA THR A 739 15.81 -20.60 18.43
C THR A 739 16.57 -21.49 19.40
N ARG A 740 17.37 -22.44 18.90
CA ARG A 740 18.21 -23.31 19.74
C ARG A 740 19.27 -22.54 20.52
N CYS A 741 19.97 -21.58 19.88
CA CYS A 741 20.94 -20.75 20.59
C CYS A 741 20.31 -19.96 21.75
N PHE A 742 19.09 -19.47 21.56
CA PHE A 742 18.34 -18.80 22.61
C PHE A 742 17.93 -19.76 23.73
N GLU A 743 17.40 -20.94 23.38
CA GLU A 743 17.00 -21.96 24.36
C GLU A 743 18.19 -22.45 25.19
N GLU A 744 19.33 -22.73 24.56
CA GLU A 744 20.57 -23.13 25.25
C GLU A 744 21.03 -22.08 26.27
N ARG A 745 20.80 -20.79 25.98
CA ARG A 745 21.11 -19.69 26.90
C ARG A 745 20.18 -19.70 28.12
N LEU A 746 18.89 -19.94 27.91
CA LEU A 746 17.92 -20.09 29.00
C LEU A 746 18.16 -21.35 29.83
N ILE A 747 18.53 -22.48 29.22
CA ILE A 747 18.93 -23.70 29.95
C ILE A 747 20.08 -23.37 30.92
N LYS A 748 21.16 -22.75 30.43
CA LYS A 748 22.29 -22.32 31.26
C LYS A 748 21.86 -21.37 32.40
N ALA A 749 20.96 -20.43 32.11
CA ALA A 749 20.45 -19.49 33.10
C ALA A 749 19.62 -20.19 34.19
N PHE A 750 18.76 -21.15 33.85
CA PHE A 750 17.98 -21.92 34.82
C PHE A 750 18.87 -22.86 35.66
N ASP A 751 19.82 -23.53 35.01
CA ASP A 751 20.78 -24.43 35.67
C ASP A 751 21.59 -23.70 36.75
N SER A 752 21.98 -22.44 36.52
CA SER A 752 22.72 -21.64 37.54
C SER A 752 21.92 -21.35 38.81
N PHE A 753 20.60 -21.56 38.79
CA PHE A 753 19.71 -21.44 39.94
C PHE A 753 19.23 -22.81 40.47
N GLY A 754 19.76 -23.92 39.93
CA GLY A 754 19.34 -25.27 40.29
C GLY A 754 17.94 -25.63 39.81
N LEU A 755 17.47 -25.01 38.73
CA LEU A 755 16.17 -25.27 38.11
C LEU A 755 16.34 -25.90 36.73
N ASN A 756 15.43 -26.79 36.34
CA ASN A 756 15.41 -27.37 35.00
C ASN A 756 14.52 -26.52 34.07
N TRP A 757 15.10 -25.93 33.02
CA TRP A 757 14.36 -25.13 32.03
C TRP A 757 13.08 -25.82 31.53
N HIS A 758 13.11 -27.12 31.22
CA HIS A 758 11.95 -27.82 30.65
C HIS A 758 10.77 -27.98 31.63
N GLU A 759 10.99 -27.74 32.93
CA GLU A 759 9.92 -27.66 33.92
C GLU A 759 9.19 -26.32 33.90
N TYR A 760 9.87 -25.24 33.51
CA TYR A 760 9.36 -23.87 33.59
C TYR A 760 9.18 -23.20 32.23
N GLY A 761 9.78 -23.68 31.16
CA GLY A 761 9.91 -22.98 29.90
C GLY A 761 9.29 -23.72 28.72
N THR A 762 8.81 -22.97 27.73
CA THR A 762 8.48 -23.50 26.41
C THR A 762 8.69 -22.44 25.33
N ILE A 763 9.07 -22.89 24.13
CA ILE A 763 9.12 -22.06 22.94
C ILE A 763 8.09 -22.61 21.95
N VAL A 764 7.02 -21.85 21.71
CA VAL A 764 5.97 -22.23 20.76
C VAL A 764 6.41 -21.86 19.33
N PRO A 765 5.92 -22.57 18.29
CA PRO A 765 6.23 -22.23 16.90
C PRO A 765 5.72 -20.83 16.54
N LYS A 766 6.16 -20.32 15.40
CA LYS A 766 5.59 -19.09 14.83
C LYS A 766 4.09 -19.26 14.61
N LEU A 767 3.33 -18.25 15.04
CA LEU A 767 1.87 -18.29 15.04
C LEU A 767 1.30 -17.39 13.94
N ASP A 768 0.16 -17.79 13.39
CA ASP A 768 -0.73 -16.86 12.69
C ASP A 768 -1.37 -15.88 13.69
N GLN A 769 -2.08 -14.88 13.17
CA GLN A 769 -2.66 -13.81 13.97
C GLN A 769 -3.70 -14.33 14.99
N SER A 770 -4.52 -15.32 14.63
CA SER A 770 -5.55 -15.86 15.51
C SER A 770 -4.92 -16.61 16.69
N ASN A 771 -3.97 -17.50 16.39
CA ASN A 771 -3.21 -18.24 17.39
C ASN A 771 -2.36 -17.32 18.28
N TYR A 772 -1.85 -16.21 17.74
CA TYR A 772 -1.17 -15.19 18.53
C TYR A 772 -2.10 -14.51 19.56
N PHE A 773 -3.34 -14.17 19.18
CA PHE A 773 -4.31 -13.63 20.14
C PHE A 773 -4.76 -14.67 21.16
N PHE A 774 -4.93 -15.94 20.77
CA PHE A 774 -5.19 -17.01 21.74
C PHE A 774 -4.08 -17.15 22.76
N LEU A 775 -2.82 -17.04 22.33
CA LEU A 775 -1.68 -17.06 23.24
C LEU A 775 -1.76 -15.93 24.28
N ASN A 776 -2.14 -14.71 23.86
CA ASN A 776 -2.35 -13.59 24.79
C ASN A 776 -3.53 -13.83 25.75
N LEU A 777 -4.69 -14.26 25.22
CA LEU A 777 -5.91 -14.51 26.01
C LEU A 777 -5.74 -15.62 27.06
N LEU A 778 -4.91 -16.62 26.78
CA LEU A 778 -4.67 -17.77 27.65
C LEU A 778 -3.51 -17.56 28.63
N SER A 779 -2.73 -16.50 28.44
CA SER A 779 -1.63 -16.11 29.32
C SER A 779 -2.13 -15.33 30.54
N ASP A 780 -1.34 -15.32 31.62
CA ASP A 780 -1.71 -14.62 32.85
C ASP A 780 -1.04 -13.25 32.95
N ILE A 781 0.21 -13.14 32.49
CA ILE A 781 1.07 -11.96 32.65
C ILE A 781 1.92 -11.81 31.39
N TYR A 782 2.02 -10.60 30.84
CA TYR A 782 3.00 -10.25 29.81
C TYR A 782 4.23 -9.61 30.47
N LEU A 783 5.39 -10.22 30.24
CA LEU A 783 6.69 -9.68 30.63
C LEU A 783 7.31 -8.92 29.45
N ASP A 784 7.33 -7.59 29.56
CA ASP A 784 7.95 -6.71 28.58
C ASP A 784 9.48 -6.71 28.70
N ASN A 785 10.16 -6.55 27.57
CA ASN A 785 11.62 -6.49 27.54
C ASN A 785 12.16 -5.12 27.97
N LEU A 786 13.17 -5.13 28.85
CA LEU A 786 13.79 -3.94 29.46
C LEU A 786 14.48 -3.02 28.45
N SER A 787 15.15 -3.59 27.44
CA SER A 787 16.03 -2.82 26.54
C SER A 787 15.37 -2.49 25.20
N TRP A 788 14.34 -3.25 24.83
CA TRP A 788 13.52 -2.98 23.65
C TRP A 788 12.07 -3.36 23.93
N SER A 789 11.29 -2.37 24.36
CA SER A 789 9.92 -2.50 24.84
C SER A 789 8.92 -2.83 23.72
N GLY A 790 7.81 -3.44 24.10
CA GLY A 790 6.67 -3.74 23.25
C GLY A 790 5.91 -2.49 22.85
N GLY A 791 5.91 -2.17 21.55
CA GLY A 791 4.95 -1.23 20.96
C GLY A 791 3.66 -1.96 20.63
N ASN A 792 3.59 -2.52 19.41
CA ASN A 792 2.46 -3.30 18.92
C ASN A 792 2.10 -4.50 19.81
N THR A 793 3.10 -5.24 20.30
CA THR A 793 2.85 -6.42 21.17
C THR A 793 2.16 -6.03 22.48
N THR A 794 2.50 -4.87 23.04
CA THR A 794 1.85 -4.36 24.24
C THR A 794 0.44 -3.89 23.95
N LEU A 795 0.20 -3.15 22.87
CA LEU A 795 -1.15 -2.75 22.45
C LEU A 795 -2.06 -3.98 22.22
N GLU A 796 -1.55 -5.03 21.59
CA GLU A 796 -2.31 -6.28 21.39
C GLU A 796 -2.53 -7.04 22.71
N ALA A 797 -1.58 -7.05 23.63
CA ALA A 797 -1.75 -7.61 24.98
C ALA A 797 -2.80 -6.83 25.79
N ILE A 798 -2.81 -5.50 25.71
CA ILE A 798 -3.79 -4.63 26.35
C ILE A 798 -5.20 -4.89 25.82
N ALA A 799 -5.36 -5.09 24.51
CA ALA A 799 -6.66 -5.48 23.93
C ALA A 799 -7.16 -6.82 24.47
N CYS A 800 -6.26 -7.74 24.84
CA CYS A 800 -6.60 -8.99 25.54
C CYS A 800 -6.76 -8.82 27.06
N HIS A 801 -6.64 -7.60 27.59
CA HIS A 801 -6.60 -7.28 29.01
C HIS A 801 -5.51 -8.02 29.79
N LEU A 802 -4.40 -8.35 29.14
CA LEU A 802 -3.28 -9.06 29.75
C LEU A 802 -2.44 -8.09 30.61
N PRO A 803 -2.27 -8.31 31.93
CA PRO A 803 -1.42 -7.48 32.77
C PRO A 803 0.02 -7.44 32.26
N VAL A 804 0.56 -6.23 32.10
CA VAL A 804 1.90 -6.01 31.55
C VAL A 804 2.84 -5.52 32.63
N VAL A 805 4.01 -6.15 32.74
CA VAL A 805 5.13 -5.66 33.57
C VAL A 805 6.19 -5.08 32.66
N THR A 806 6.65 -3.86 32.94
CA THR A 806 7.70 -3.20 32.16
C THR A 806 8.67 -2.46 33.07
N CYS A 807 9.85 -2.14 32.55
CA CYS A 807 10.85 -1.30 33.20
C CYS A 807 11.44 -0.37 32.14
N PRO A 808 11.06 0.92 32.11
CA PRO A 808 11.50 1.84 31.07
C PRO A 808 13.01 2.04 31.11
N GLY A 809 13.66 1.84 29.96
CA GLY A 809 15.10 2.06 29.78
C GLY A 809 15.46 3.52 29.49
N GLU A 810 16.74 3.71 29.12
CA GLU A 810 17.34 5.00 28.74
C GLU A 810 16.74 5.56 27.45
N PHE A 811 16.56 4.74 26.41
CA PHE A 811 16.13 5.17 25.08
C PHE A 811 14.63 4.97 24.84
N MET A 812 14.02 5.75 23.94
CA MET A 812 12.61 5.63 23.52
C MET A 812 12.17 4.17 23.28
N ARG A 813 12.99 3.41 22.54
CA ARG A 813 12.74 2.01 22.20
C ARG A 813 12.57 1.08 23.41
N GLY A 814 13.03 1.46 24.59
CA GLY A 814 12.85 0.74 25.85
C GLY A 814 11.69 1.25 26.71
N ARG A 815 10.80 2.11 26.19
CA ARG A 815 9.84 2.88 27.01
C ARG A 815 8.38 2.81 26.52
N HIS A 816 8.11 2.12 25.42
CA HIS A 816 6.77 2.03 24.81
C HIS A 816 5.69 1.52 25.77
N SER A 817 5.90 0.37 26.42
CA SER A 817 4.90 -0.19 27.35
C SER A 817 4.67 0.70 28.56
N ALA A 818 5.70 1.37 29.05
CA ALA A 818 5.57 2.31 30.16
C ALA A 818 4.69 3.51 29.77
N ALA A 819 4.83 4.02 28.55
CA ALA A 819 3.97 5.08 28.00
C ALA A 819 2.50 4.61 27.92
N ILE A 820 2.26 3.40 27.39
CA ILE A 820 0.92 2.80 27.28
C ILE A 820 0.29 2.64 28.67
N LEU A 821 1.02 2.09 29.65
CA LEU A 821 0.52 1.90 31.01
C LEU A 821 0.23 3.22 31.73
N ARG A 822 1.04 4.26 31.51
CA ARG A 822 0.75 5.62 32.02
C ARG A 822 -0.56 6.16 31.46
N MET A 823 -0.79 5.98 30.15
CA MET A 823 -2.01 6.41 29.49
C MET A 823 -3.25 5.67 30.02
N LEU A 824 -3.11 4.39 30.37
CA LEU A 824 -4.15 3.60 31.05
C LEU A 824 -4.34 3.99 32.53
N GLY A 825 -3.42 4.74 33.14
CA GLY A 825 -3.44 5.03 34.57
C GLY A 825 -3.03 3.85 35.45
N ILE A 826 -2.10 3.01 34.98
CA ILE A 826 -1.61 1.81 35.68
C ILE A 826 -0.09 1.95 35.97
N PRO A 827 0.33 2.87 36.87
CA PRO A 827 1.74 3.01 37.23
C PRO A 827 2.28 1.83 38.05
N GLU A 828 1.42 1.01 38.66
CA GLU A 828 1.80 -0.02 39.64
C GLU A 828 2.57 -1.19 39.04
N THR A 829 2.50 -1.39 37.72
CA THR A 829 3.26 -2.43 37.00
C THR A 829 4.41 -1.87 36.16
N ILE A 830 4.76 -0.59 36.38
CA ILE A 830 5.95 0.07 35.83
C ILE A 830 7.05 0.02 36.89
N ALA A 831 8.04 -0.85 36.69
CA ALA A 831 9.20 -0.96 37.56
C ALA A 831 10.19 0.19 37.32
N ARG A 832 10.91 0.60 38.37
CA ARG A 832 12.01 1.57 38.28
C ARG A 832 13.35 0.94 37.93
N ASP A 833 13.49 -0.36 38.21
CA ASP A 833 14.71 -1.14 38.03
C ASP A 833 14.37 -2.64 37.87
N LYS A 834 15.40 -3.43 37.54
CA LYS A 834 15.28 -4.89 37.33
C LYS A 834 14.80 -5.66 38.57
N GLU A 835 15.13 -5.18 39.78
CA GLU A 835 14.74 -5.86 41.02
C GLU A 835 13.24 -5.67 41.26
N GLN A 836 12.75 -4.44 41.15
CA GLN A 836 11.32 -4.15 41.26
C GLN A 836 10.52 -4.82 40.13
N TYR A 837 11.09 -4.96 38.93
CA TYR A 837 10.46 -5.70 37.83
C TYR A 837 10.16 -7.15 38.24
N ILE A 838 11.13 -7.83 38.87
CA ILE A 838 10.96 -9.20 39.37
C ILE A 838 9.94 -9.23 40.53
N GLU A 839 9.96 -8.25 41.43
CA GLU A 839 8.99 -8.16 42.53
C GLU A 839 7.55 -8.03 42.03
N ILE A 840 7.31 -7.14 41.06
CA ILE A 840 6.01 -6.93 40.42
C ILE A 840 5.57 -8.22 39.72
N ALA A 841 6.43 -8.84 38.93
CA ALA A 841 6.12 -10.08 38.22
C ALA A 841 5.75 -11.21 39.20
N VAL A 842 6.52 -11.38 40.27
CA VAL A 842 6.24 -12.38 41.32
C VAL A 842 4.92 -12.09 42.02
N ARG A 843 4.65 -10.82 42.38
CA ARG A 843 3.39 -10.45 43.02
C ARG A 843 2.21 -10.73 42.10
N LEU A 844 2.27 -10.35 40.83
CA LEU A 844 1.23 -10.69 39.86
C LEU A 844 1.02 -12.20 39.74
N GLY A 845 2.08 -13.02 39.89
CA GLY A 845 1.96 -14.47 39.87
C GLY A 845 1.29 -15.07 41.11
N LEU A 846 1.55 -14.51 42.29
CA LEU A 846 1.09 -15.06 43.58
C LEU A 846 -0.22 -14.45 44.10
N ASP A 847 -0.55 -13.22 43.69
CA ASP A 847 -1.71 -12.46 44.16
C ASP A 847 -2.80 -12.40 43.07
N PRO A 848 -3.74 -13.36 43.04
CA PRO A 848 -4.79 -13.40 42.02
C PRO A 848 -5.77 -12.23 42.12
N GLU A 849 -5.98 -11.67 43.32
CA GLU A 849 -6.87 -10.52 43.51
C GLU A 849 -6.26 -9.27 42.86
N TRP A 850 -4.98 -8.98 43.14
CA TRP A 850 -4.29 -7.86 42.52
C TRP A 850 -4.14 -8.06 41.00
N ARG A 851 -3.85 -9.29 40.54
CA ARG A 851 -3.83 -9.58 39.09
C ARG A 851 -5.18 -9.28 38.45
N GLN A 852 -6.29 -9.64 39.08
CA GLN A 852 -7.64 -9.34 38.58
C GLN A 852 -7.96 -7.84 38.63
N GLU A 853 -7.49 -7.12 39.67
CA GLU A 853 -7.60 -5.67 39.76
C GLU A 853 -6.93 -4.99 38.56
N ILE A 854 -5.69 -5.37 38.21
CA ILE A 854 -4.99 -4.84 37.03
C ILE A 854 -5.76 -5.15 35.74
N LYS A 855 -6.28 -6.36 35.57
CA LYS A 855 -7.13 -6.71 34.41
C LYS A 855 -8.36 -5.80 34.30
N ASN A 856 -9.03 -5.54 35.42
CA ASN A 856 -10.21 -4.68 35.47
C ASN A 856 -9.85 -3.22 35.15
N LYS A 857 -8.74 -2.70 35.70
CA LYS A 857 -8.23 -1.36 35.39
C LYS A 857 -7.93 -1.22 33.89
N THR A 858 -7.29 -2.22 33.28
CA THR A 858 -7.03 -2.23 31.84
C THR A 858 -8.33 -2.15 31.04
N ARG A 859 -9.32 -3.00 31.35
CA ARG A 859 -10.63 -3.00 30.67
C ARG A 859 -11.38 -1.68 30.81
N GLN A 860 -11.30 -1.03 31.97
CA GLN A 860 -11.99 0.24 32.22
C GLN A 860 -11.35 1.43 31.47
N ASN A 861 -10.06 1.33 31.12
CA ASN A 861 -9.29 2.45 30.59
C ASN A 861 -8.77 2.24 29.16
N GLU A 862 -9.02 1.09 28.53
CA GLU A 862 -8.44 0.76 27.22
C GLU A 862 -8.79 1.76 26.10
N ASP A 863 -9.98 2.36 26.15
CA ASP A 863 -10.42 3.39 25.21
C ASP A 863 -9.58 4.68 25.29
N ARG A 864 -8.79 4.85 26.36
CA ARG A 864 -7.83 5.96 26.45
C ARG A 864 -6.63 5.75 25.53
N VAL A 865 -6.31 4.51 25.17
CA VAL A 865 -5.12 4.16 24.37
C VAL A 865 -5.47 3.96 22.90
N PHE A 866 -6.60 3.31 22.62
CA PHE A 866 -7.04 3.03 21.26
C PHE A 866 -7.71 4.26 20.64
N ASP A 867 -7.41 4.50 19.37
CA ASP A 867 -7.99 5.59 18.56
C ASP A 867 -7.81 7.02 19.15
N ASP A 868 -6.81 7.25 20.01
CA ASP A 868 -6.45 8.60 20.48
C ASP A 868 -5.97 9.47 19.32
N ARG A 869 -6.72 10.53 19.02
CA ARG A 869 -6.46 11.43 17.89
C ARG A 869 -5.63 12.65 18.28
N THR A 870 -5.33 12.84 19.57
CA THR A 870 -4.63 14.03 20.08
C THR A 870 -3.29 14.24 19.37
N GLY A 871 -2.53 13.16 19.16
CA GLY A 871 -1.26 13.20 18.44
C GLY A 871 -1.39 13.57 16.96
N ILE A 872 -2.54 13.25 16.32
CA ILE A 872 -2.78 13.54 14.90
C ILE A 872 -3.03 15.03 14.69
N THR A 873 -3.85 15.65 15.54
CA THR A 873 -4.10 17.10 15.49
C THR A 873 -2.81 17.89 15.66
N GLU A 874 -1.93 17.47 16.57
CA GLU A 874 -0.66 18.16 16.77
C GLU A 874 0.35 17.90 15.65
N LEU A 875 0.32 16.71 15.04
CA LEU A 875 1.10 16.42 13.84
C LEU A 875 0.73 17.38 12.69
N GLU A 876 -0.56 17.63 12.49
CA GLU A 876 -1.04 18.59 11.48
C GLU A 876 -0.67 20.04 11.81
N ASN A 877 -0.71 20.43 13.09
CA ASN A 877 -0.20 21.73 13.54
C ASN A 877 1.28 21.89 13.21
N PHE A 878 2.08 20.85 13.49
CA PHE A 878 3.49 20.81 13.13
C PHE A 878 3.69 20.97 11.62
N TYR A 879 2.93 20.24 10.80
CA TYR A 879 3.01 20.36 9.34
C TYR A 879 2.71 21.78 8.85
N ARG A 880 1.63 22.41 9.33
CA ARG A 880 1.32 23.82 8.98
C ARG A 880 2.45 24.76 9.38
N SER A 881 2.96 24.62 10.60
CA SER A 881 4.01 25.47 11.16
C SER A 881 5.32 25.36 10.38
N VAL A 882 5.78 24.14 10.08
CA VAL A 882 7.05 23.94 9.37
C VAL A 882 6.99 24.41 7.92
N VAL A 883 5.83 24.29 7.27
CA VAL A 883 5.62 24.82 5.91
C VAL A 883 5.61 26.35 5.92
N ALA A 884 4.89 26.97 6.85
CA ALA A 884 4.79 28.43 6.95
C ALA A 884 6.11 29.13 7.31
N THR A 885 6.99 28.44 8.06
CA THR A 885 8.26 28.99 8.54
C THR A 885 9.47 28.56 7.70
N TYR A 886 9.26 27.82 6.61
CA TYR A 886 10.36 27.30 5.80
C TYR A 886 11.16 28.45 5.17
N PRO A 887 12.48 28.55 5.43
CA PRO A 887 13.29 29.61 4.85
C PRO A 887 13.44 29.38 3.34
N ASP A 888 13.20 30.43 2.54
CA ASP A 888 13.43 30.38 1.09
C ASP A 888 14.93 30.10 0.83
N PRO A 889 15.30 28.98 0.17
CA PRO A 889 16.69 28.66 -0.11
C PRO A 889 17.36 29.61 -1.13
N LEU A 890 16.62 30.54 -1.74
CA LEU A 890 17.12 31.58 -2.65
C LEU A 890 17.36 32.95 -1.98
N LEU A 891 17.05 33.08 -0.69
CA LEU A 891 17.43 34.20 0.20
C LEU A 891 18.61 33.78 1.08
#